data_AF-A0A367JYF6-F1
#
_entry.id   AF-A0A367JYF6-F1
#
_cell.length_a   1.000
_cell.length_b   1.000
_cell.length_c   1.000
_cell.angle_alpha   90.00
_cell.angle_beta   90.00
_cell.angle_gamma   90.00
#
_symmetry.space_group_name_H-M   'P 1'
#
loop_
_entity.id
_entity.type
_entity.pdbx_description
1 polymer ?
#
loop_
_entity_poly.entity_id
_entity_poly.type
_entity_poly.pdbx_seq_one_letter_code
_entity_poly.pdbx_strand_id
1 'polypeptide(L)'
;MIYLQESPHPLNKTKYGYNRRQLSKTIFRATIIVLMFVICFFIGHKVQWNSLSEQFDPRDAAFIQYFCTQQEATHAVENQKAQLIVGLEHQRAGYLKPEVEPDDTIPDDVWKDLPVRGAYYMVVRNEKLNDAKAVIKSMEEQMKNGTRYPWVILNNQHFTLDFQKYIKRVTKAPVFFGKIDLHAWEYPYWVDIPRAEDMMLDQDFDEVYNKAKLSYHQLLRYHAGFFFHHPLLRDVEYTWRVEPGADYSCKIDQDLFLVMKEQGKKLGFVITMKEAPQTIPTLWTRVNEFREIYPQYVLDLNSTIYPWIYSDREDDYNYCHFWTNFQLADLSFFRSEAYQKYFEYLDKTGNFFYESLPRVKGAFVVLARNSELYALRSSMRYLEDRFNRKYNYPWIFLNEQPFTEEFKELTSMMTNAQVYYGLVPEEHWSYPEWIDQEHAAECRKDLENRGILYGGSESYRHMCRYQSGFFMLHPLLDDIDYYWRVEPGVKFSCDIDYDPFRLMQERDLKYGFTIALKEYFETIPTLWEVTRDFVQNHPQYIYPRTRKDSLLGIISDDNGWSYNLCHFWSNFEIASVKFMRSEGYQAYFKYLDEAGGFFYERWGDAPVHSIAVALMLKRSDVHWFYDIGYKHDFFEHCPTEDKWLLQSKCYCDPETTFDINPGSCTPRFLEVMNKTATSFIVTRPDKDDY
;
A
#
# COMPACT_ATOMS: atom_id res chain seq x y z
N MET A 1 11.04 -15.00 77.10
CA MET A 1 11.54 -15.85 78.19
C MET A 1 11.51 -17.30 77.73
N ILE A 2 12.67 -17.85 77.37
CA ILE A 2 13.31 -19.10 77.81
C ILE A 2 14.80 -18.89 77.45
N TYR A 3 15.68 -19.42 78.29
CA TYR A 3 17.01 -18.91 78.63
C TYR A 3 18.10 -19.93 78.24
N LEU A 4 19.36 -19.46 78.18
CA LEU A 4 20.66 -20.20 78.28
C LEU A 4 21.12 -20.96 77.00
N GLN A 5 22.41 -21.04 76.61
CA GLN A 5 23.69 -20.59 77.19
C GLN A 5 24.86 -20.69 76.16
N GLU A 6 25.78 -19.72 76.26
CA GLU A 6 27.27 -19.75 76.16
C GLU A 6 28.09 -20.33 74.96
N SER A 7 28.94 -19.42 74.43
CA SER A 7 30.19 -19.40 73.63
C SER A 7 31.21 -20.57 73.80
N PRO A 8 32.31 -20.75 72.98
CA PRO A 8 33.12 -19.73 72.25
C PRO A 8 33.77 -20.09 70.87
N HIS A 9 34.36 -19.05 70.25
CA HIS A 9 35.28 -19.01 69.07
C HIS A 9 36.55 -19.90 69.21
N PRO A 10 37.27 -20.32 68.12
CA PRO A 10 37.99 -19.40 67.22
C PRO A 10 38.18 -19.77 65.73
N LEU A 11 38.59 -18.73 64.99
CA LEU A 11 39.03 -18.68 63.60
C LEU A 11 40.13 -19.70 63.25
N ASN A 12 40.05 -20.29 62.05
CA ASN A 12 41.26 -20.63 61.31
C ASN A 12 41.13 -20.44 59.79
N LYS A 13 42.19 -19.84 59.23
CA LYS A 13 42.35 -19.37 57.84
C LYS A 13 42.57 -20.53 56.87
N THR A 14 41.76 -20.63 55.80
CA THR A 14 42.16 -21.19 54.48
C THR A 14 41.06 -20.98 53.42
N LYS A 15 40.86 -19.75 52.92
CA LYS A 15 40.08 -19.50 51.70
C LYS A 15 40.72 -18.40 50.83
N TYR A 16 41.99 -18.61 50.45
CA TYR A 16 42.66 -17.78 49.43
C TYR A 16 43.28 -18.59 48.28
N GLY A 17 43.08 -19.91 48.23
CA GLY A 17 43.62 -20.79 47.18
C GLY A 17 42.63 -21.28 46.12
N TYR A 18 41.31 -21.12 46.34
CA TYR A 18 40.29 -21.76 45.49
C TYR A 18 39.77 -20.86 44.35
N ASN A 19 39.71 -19.54 44.55
CA ASN A 19 39.18 -18.60 43.52
C ASN A 19 40.16 -18.26 42.39
N ARG A 20 41.48 -18.45 42.57
CA ARG A 20 42.46 -18.19 41.49
C ARG A 20 42.45 -19.27 40.40
N ARG A 21 42.15 -20.54 40.74
CA ARG A 21 42.09 -21.64 39.76
C ARG A 21 40.81 -21.61 38.91
N GLN A 22 39.69 -21.14 39.45
CA GLN A 22 38.46 -20.99 38.68
C GLN A 22 38.53 -19.77 37.75
N LEU A 23 39.02 -18.62 38.24
CA LEU A 23 39.19 -17.42 37.42
C LEU A 23 40.24 -17.64 36.30
N SER A 24 41.33 -18.35 36.59
CA SER A 24 42.33 -18.76 35.59
C SER A 24 41.74 -19.67 34.52
N LYS A 25 40.85 -20.62 34.87
CA LYS A 25 40.18 -21.49 33.89
C LYS A 25 39.15 -20.74 33.05
N THR A 26 38.45 -19.77 33.63
CA THR A 26 37.47 -18.94 32.89
C THR A 26 38.17 -17.96 31.96
N ILE A 27 39.26 -17.33 32.40
CA ILE A 27 40.08 -16.45 31.56
C ILE A 27 40.72 -17.26 30.43
N PHE A 28 41.31 -18.43 30.71
CA PHE A 28 41.89 -19.29 29.69
C PHE A 28 40.85 -19.76 28.64
N ARG A 29 39.62 -20.08 29.08
CA ARG A 29 38.51 -20.40 28.16
C ARG A 29 38.07 -19.19 27.33
N ALA A 30 37.98 -18.00 27.92
CA ALA A 30 37.63 -16.78 27.21
C ALA A 30 38.70 -16.39 26.18
N THR A 31 40.00 -16.53 26.52
CA THR A 31 41.10 -16.26 25.59
C THR A 31 41.12 -17.26 24.43
N ILE A 32 40.82 -18.54 24.68
CA ILE A 32 40.69 -19.55 23.62
C ILE A 32 39.51 -19.22 22.70
N ILE A 33 38.34 -18.88 23.25
CA ILE A 33 37.16 -18.54 22.44
C ILE A 33 37.42 -17.32 21.54
N VAL A 34 38.08 -16.29 22.06
CA VAL A 34 38.46 -15.10 21.26
C VAL A 34 39.50 -15.45 20.20
N LEU A 35 40.51 -16.27 20.52
CA LEU A 35 41.49 -16.74 19.55
C LEU A 35 40.85 -17.60 18.44
N MET A 36 39.82 -18.40 18.80
CA MET A 36 39.08 -19.25 17.86
C MET A 36 38.15 -18.44 16.95
N PHE A 37 37.53 -17.35 17.45
CA PHE A 37 36.81 -16.39 16.61
C PHE A 37 37.74 -15.77 15.56
N VAL A 38 38.95 -15.36 15.96
CA VAL A 38 39.95 -14.78 15.04
C VAL A 38 40.42 -15.84 14.02
N ILE A 39 40.59 -17.11 14.41
CA ILE A 39 41.01 -18.17 13.49
C ILE A 39 39.90 -18.54 12.47
N CYS A 40 38.62 -18.66 12.86
CA CYS A 40 37.55 -18.86 11.87
C CYS A 40 37.33 -17.63 10.98
N PHE A 41 37.49 -16.40 11.50
CA PHE A 41 37.32 -15.17 10.71
C PHE A 41 38.47 -14.89 9.72
N PHE A 42 39.72 -15.26 10.05
CA PHE A 42 40.89 -14.96 9.21
C PHE A 42 41.54 -16.16 8.50
N ILE A 43 41.34 -17.40 8.94
CA ILE A 43 42.10 -18.59 8.48
C ILE A 43 41.20 -19.77 8.04
N GLY A 44 39.87 -19.67 8.22
CA GLY A 44 38.91 -20.78 8.11
C GLY A 44 38.92 -21.61 6.82
N HIS A 45 39.48 -21.13 5.70
CA HIS A 45 39.46 -21.86 4.42
C HIS A 45 40.52 -22.98 4.25
N LYS A 46 41.41 -23.24 5.24
CA LYS A 46 42.49 -24.23 5.06
C LYS A 46 42.78 -25.17 6.25
N VAL A 47 41.86 -25.32 7.21
CA VAL A 47 42.10 -26.22 8.36
C VAL A 47 41.58 -27.63 8.07
N GLN A 48 42.48 -28.62 7.97
CA GLN A 48 42.14 -30.04 7.98
C GLN A 48 41.86 -30.50 9.43
N TRP A 49 40.58 -30.63 9.78
CA TRP A 49 40.12 -30.94 11.15
C TRP A 49 40.51 -32.33 11.67
N ASN A 50 40.95 -33.25 10.81
CA ASN A 50 41.32 -34.61 11.20
C ASN A 50 42.59 -34.72 12.05
N SER A 51 43.37 -33.63 12.22
CA SER A 51 44.61 -33.64 13.01
C SER A 51 44.51 -32.94 14.38
N LEU A 52 43.34 -32.41 14.75
CA LEU A 52 43.15 -31.63 16.00
C LEU A 52 42.37 -32.40 17.08
N SER A 53 41.93 -33.63 16.81
CA SER A 53 41.07 -34.42 17.71
C SER A 53 41.79 -35.00 18.93
N GLU A 54 43.11 -34.85 19.07
CA GLU A 54 43.86 -35.36 20.23
C GLU A 54 44.00 -34.36 21.38
N GLN A 55 43.59 -33.09 21.21
CA GLN A 55 43.80 -32.04 22.23
C GLN A 55 42.53 -31.32 22.72
N PHE A 56 41.33 -31.68 22.22
CA PHE A 56 40.07 -31.03 22.58
C PHE A 56 38.98 -32.04 23.00
N ASP A 57 38.07 -31.62 23.89
CA ASP A 57 36.88 -32.40 24.24
C ASP A 57 36.00 -32.57 22.97
N PRO A 58 35.51 -33.78 22.68
CA PRO A 58 34.70 -34.06 21.48
C PRO A 58 33.48 -33.14 21.32
N ARG A 59 32.91 -32.63 22.42
CA ARG A 59 31.77 -31.71 22.38
C ARG A 59 32.15 -30.30 21.94
N ASP A 60 33.35 -29.84 22.31
CA ASP A 60 33.84 -28.53 21.90
C ASP A 60 34.17 -28.53 20.40
N ALA A 61 34.79 -29.62 19.90
CA ALA A 61 35.07 -29.80 18.47
C ALA A 61 33.78 -29.85 17.62
N ALA A 62 32.74 -30.55 18.09
CA ALA A 62 31.44 -30.61 17.41
C ALA A 62 30.73 -29.23 17.38
N PHE A 63 30.83 -28.45 18.46
CA PHE A 63 30.26 -27.10 18.51
C PHE A 63 30.97 -26.15 17.54
N ILE A 64 32.29 -26.25 17.41
CA ILE A 64 33.07 -25.41 16.47
C ILE A 64 32.78 -25.80 15.02
N GLN A 65 32.66 -27.10 14.73
CA GLN A 65 32.28 -27.58 13.42
C GLN A 65 30.87 -27.09 13.02
N TYR A 66 29.92 -27.08 13.96
CA TYR A 66 28.58 -26.51 13.77
C TYR A 66 28.62 -24.99 13.54
N PHE A 67 29.46 -24.25 14.28
CA PHE A 67 29.54 -22.80 14.16
C PHE A 67 30.17 -22.34 12.83
N CYS A 68 31.28 -22.96 12.40
CA CYS A 68 31.93 -22.54 11.15
C CYS A 68 31.16 -23.08 9.90
N THR A 69 30.34 -24.13 10.03
CA THR A 69 29.36 -24.53 8.97
C THR A 69 28.12 -23.63 8.89
N GLN A 70 27.65 -23.06 10.01
CA GLN A 70 26.60 -22.02 10.01
C GLN A 70 27.09 -20.70 9.36
N GLN A 71 28.38 -20.39 9.47
CA GLN A 71 29.00 -19.26 8.79
C GLN A 71 29.16 -19.49 7.27
N GLU A 72 29.43 -20.74 6.85
CA GLU A 72 29.36 -21.13 5.43
C GLU A 72 27.93 -21.06 4.88
N ALA A 73 26.91 -21.39 5.67
CA ALA A 73 25.51 -21.26 5.26
C ALA A 73 25.08 -19.79 5.11
N THR A 74 25.54 -18.89 5.98
CA THR A 74 25.24 -17.45 5.89
C THR A 74 26.00 -16.76 4.76
N HIS A 75 27.27 -17.14 4.50
CA HIS A 75 27.98 -16.65 3.31
C HIS A 75 27.54 -17.32 2.00
N ALA A 76 27.01 -18.54 2.03
CA ALA A 76 26.37 -19.15 0.86
C ALA A 76 25.03 -18.50 0.55
N VAL A 77 24.28 -18.04 1.57
CA VAL A 77 23.04 -17.26 1.41
C VAL A 77 23.34 -15.83 0.95
N GLU A 78 24.40 -15.19 1.45
CA GLU A 78 24.85 -13.88 0.94
C GLU A 78 25.45 -13.96 -0.46
N ASN A 79 26.20 -15.03 -0.81
CA ASN A 79 26.67 -15.25 -2.17
C ASN A 79 25.56 -15.72 -3.11
N GLN A 80 24.53 -16.44 -2.63
CA GLN A 80 23.32 -16.69 -3.41
C GLN A 80 22.54 -15.40 -3.64
N LYS A 81 22.43 -14.50 -2.66
CA LYS A 81 21.84 -13.16 -2.84
C LYS A 81 22.68 -12.27 -3.76
N ALA A 82 24.01 -12.34 -3.69
CA ALA A 82 24.91 -11.59 -4.58
C ALA A 82 24.99 -12.18 -6.01
N GLN A 83 24.77 -13.48 -6.19
CA GLN A 83 24.60 -14.12 -7.50
C GLN A 83 23.16 -14.02 -8.03
N LEU A 84 22.17 -13.73 -7.16
CA LEU A 84 20.81 -13.35 -7.55
C LEU A 84 20.66 -11.87 -7.92
N ILE A 85 21.73 -11.06 -7.82
CA ILE A 85 21.85 -9.87 -8.68
C ILE A 85 22.24 -10.39 -10.08
N VAL A 86 21.26 -11.08 -10.66
CA VAL A 86 21.08 -11.23 -12.08
C VAL A 86 21.22 -9.83 -12.68
N GLY A 87 22.22 -9.62 -13.54
CA GLY A 87 22.30 -8.40 -14.34
C GLY A 87 20.91 -8.11 -14.92
N LEU A 88 20.45 -6.87 -14.72
CA LEU A 88 19.08 -6.40 -14.99
C LEU A 88 18.59 -6.94 -16.35
N GLU A 89 17.32 -7.32 -16.45
CA GLU A 89 16.82 -8.08 -17.62
C GLU A 89 17.09 -7.32 -18.93
N HIS A 90 17.05 -5.99 -18.88
CA HIS A 90 17.38 -5.10 -20.00
C HIS A 90 18.82 -5.23 -20.52
N GLN A 91 19.76 -5.72 -19.71
CA GLN A 91 21.17 -5.94 -20.11
C GLN A 91 21.36 -7.24 -20.92
N ARG A 92 20.33 -8.09 -21.03
CA ARG A 92 20.40 -9.42 -21.68
C ARG A 92 19.94 -9.42 -23.14
N ALA A 93 19.58 -8.28 -23.72
CA ALA A 93 19.13 -8.19 -25.11
C ALA A 93 20.30 -8.35 -26.10
N GLY A 94 20.57 -9.59 -26.52
CA GLY A 94 21.54 -9.90 -27.56
C GLY A 94 21.04 -9.57 -28.96
N TYR A 95 21.57 -8.49 -29.56
CA TYR A 95 21.41 -8.16 -30.98
C TYR A 95 22.27 -9.09 -31.85
N LEU A 96 21.77 -10.30 -32.13
CA LEU A 96 22.38 -11.19 -33.13
C LEU A 96 21.77 -10.92 -34.52
N LYS A 97 22.61 -10.88 -35.55
CA LYS A 97 22.16 -10.80 -36.94
C LYS A 97 21.33 -12.04 -37.29
N PRO A 98 20.21 -11.91 -38.02
CA PRO A 98 19.39 -13.05 -38.43
C PRO A 98 20.17 -14.05 -39.28
N GLU A 99 19.94 -15.34 -39.03
CA GLU A 99 20.29 -16.41 -39.99
C GLU A 99 19.30 -16.46 -41.15
N VAL A 100 18.05 -16.01 -40.95
CA VAL A 100 16.95 -16.00 -41.94
C VAL A 100 16.10 -14.74 -41.75
N GLU A 101 15.67 -14.14 -42.86
CA GLU A 101 14.74 -13.01 -42.84
C GLU A 101 13.33 -13.46 -42.37
N PRO A 102 12.66 -12.70 -41.49
CA PRO A 102 11.29 -12.98 -41.08
C PRO A 102 10.28 -12.82 -42.22
N ASP A 103 9.18 -13.56 -42.15
CA ASP A 103 8.05 -13.39 -43.05
C ASP A 103 7.29 -12.08 -42.70
N ASP A 104 6.92 -11.30 -43.71
CA ASP A 104 6.21 -10.02 -43.55
C ASP A 104 4.79 -10.02 -44.16
N THR A 105 4.47 -11.01 -44.98
CA THR A 105 3.20 -11.11 -45.71
C THR A 105 2.74 -12.56 -45.84
N ILE A 106 1.41 -12.77 -45.84
CA ILE A 106 0.80 -14.07 -46.17
C ILE A 106 0.35 -14.01 -47.63
N PRO A 107 0.89 -14.86 -48.52
CA PRO A 107 0.52 -14.89 -49.94
C PRO A 107 -0.98 -15.12 -50.17
N ASP A 108 -1.54 -14.50 -51.22
CA ASP A 108 -2.98 -14.55 -51.50
C ASP A 108 -3.52 -15.95 -51.84
N ASP A 109 -2.67 -16.84 -52.35
CA ASP A 109 -3.04 -18.22 -52.68
C ASP A 109 -3.40 -19.06 -51.45
N VAL A 110 -2.88 -18.70 -50.27
CA VAL A 110 -3.21 -19.34 -48.98
C VAL A 110 -4.70 -19.21 -48.67
N TRP A 111 -5.35 -18.12 -49.10
CA TRP A 111 -6.74 -17.82 -48.78
C TRP A 111 -7.75 -18.47 -49.73
N LYS A 112 -7.31 -18.98 -50.89
CA LYS A 112 -8.19 -19.34 -52.02
C LYS A 112 -9.25 -20.39 -51.67
N ASP A 113 -8.90 -21.35 -50.81
CA ASP A 113 -9.76 -22.48 -50.44
C ASP A 113 -10.31 -22.36 -49.00
N LEU A 114 -10.17 -21.18 -48.37
CA LEU A 114 -10.62 -20.92 -47.01
C LEU A 114 -11.90 -20.05 -47.02
N PRO A 115 -12.93 -20.41 -46.23
CA PRO A 115 -14.19 -19.66 -46.20
C PRO A 115 -14.07 -18.30 -45.49
N VAL A 116 -13.03 -18.14 -44.67
CA VAL A 116 -12.72 -16.93 -43.90
C VAL A 116 -11.22 -16.69 -43.98
N ARG A 117 -10.78 -15.43 -43.93
CA ARG A 117 -9.36 -15.12 -43.70
C ARG A 117 -9.03 -15.27 -42.21
N GLY A 118 -8.99 -16.52 -41.74
CA GLY A 118 -8.66 -16.89 -40.36
C GLY A 118 -7.17 -17.26 -40.20
N ALA A 119 -6.57 -16.97 -39.05
CA ALA A 119 -5.22 -17.42 -38.73
C ALA A 119 -5.09 -17.87 -37.27
N TYR A 120 -4.34 -18.94 -37.03
CA TYR A 120 -3.88 -19.28 -35.70
C TYR A 120 -2.63 -18.46 -35.41
N TYR A 121 -2.55 -17.83 -34.25
CA TYR A 121 -1.34 -17.08 -33.89
C TYR A 121 -0.82 -17.44 -32.51
N MET A 122 0.50 -17.41 -32.40
CA MET A 122 1.25 -17.76 -31.20
C MET A 122 2.44 -16.83 -31.07
N VAL A 123 2.62 -16.24 -29.88
CA VAL A 123 3.86 -15.53 -29.53
C VAL A 123 4.72 -16.50 -28.72
N VAL A 124 5.90 -16.87 -29.21
CA VAL A 124 6.73 -17.90 -28.57
C VAL A 124 8.21 -17.69 -28.82
N ARG A 125 9.03 -17.90 -27.78
CA ARG A 125 10.49 -17.82 -27.89
C ARG A 125 11.10 -19.14 -28.36
N ASN A 126 12.34 -19.07 -28.86
CA ASN A 126 13.06 -20.23 -29.39
C ASN A 126 13.21 -21.36 -28.34
N GLU A 127 13.40 -21.01 -27.07
CA GLU A 127 13.59 -21.97 -25.96
C GLU A 127 12.32 -22.79 -25.67
N LYS A 128 11.16 -22.34 -26.15
CA LYS A 128 9.84 -22.95 -25.96
C LYS A 128 9.39 -23.80 -27.13
N LEU A 129 10.32 -24.26 -27.97
CA LEU A 129 10.07 -25.11 -29.15
C LEU A 129 9.23 -26.35 -28.83
N ASN A 130 9.52 -27.06 -27.74
CA ASN A 130 8.79 -28.29 -27.41
C ASN A 130 7.33 -27.99 -27.03
N ASP A 131 7.09 -26.92 -26.26
CA ASP A 131 5.76 -26.48 -25.85
C ASP A 131 4.94 -26.04 -27.08
N ALA A 132 5.55 -25.32 -28.02
CA ALA A 132 4.91 -24.92 -29.29
C ALA A 132 4.54 -26.13 -30.16
N LYS A 133 5.45 -27.12 -30.29
CA LYS A 133 5.16 -28.34 -31.05
C LYS A 133 4.04 -29.16 -30.42
N ALA A 134 4.03 -29.26 -29.09
CA ALA A 134 3.04 -30.04 -28.35
C ALA A 134 1.63 -29.47 -28.56
N VAL A 135 1.46 -28.15 -28.43
CA VAL A 135 0.14 -27.51 -28.58
C VAL A 135 -0.38 -27.57 -30.03
N ILE A 136 0.48 -27.37 -31.04
CA ILE A 136 0.07 -27.49 -32.46
C ILE A 136 -0.44 -28.91 -32.74
N LYS A 137 0.30 -29.92 -32.28
CA LYS A 137 -0.08 -31.32 -32.43
C LYS A 137 -1.39 -31.63 -31.70
N SER A 138 -1.50 -31.25 -30.43
CA SER A 138 -2.69 -31.46 -29.60
C SER A 138 -3.94 -30.88 -30.27
N MET A 139 -3.84 -29.63 -30.74
CA MET A 139 -4.94 -28.95 -31.41
C MET A 139 -5.33 -29.62 -32.74
N GLU A 140 -4.36 -29.96 -33.58
CA GLU A 140 -4.63 -30.59 -34.89
C GLU A 140 -5.20 -32.01 -34.77
N GLU A 141 -4.79 -32.78 -33.77
CA GLU A 141 -5.34 -34.12 -33.50
C GLU A 141 -6.82 -34.09 -33.11
N GLN A 142 -7.29 -32.97 -32.54
CA GLN A 142 -8.70 -32.79 -32.22
C GLN A 142 -9.55 -32.27 -33.37
N MET A 143 -8.95 -31.78 -34.45
CA MET A 143 -9.68 -31.31 -35.62
C MET A 143 -9.94 -32.44 -36.61
N LYS A 144 -11.19 -32.53 -37.10
CA LYS A 144 -11.67 -33.63 -37.96
C LYS A 144 -10.80 -33.92 -39.20
N ASN A 145 -10.02 -32.94 -39.68
CA ASN A 145 -9.05 -33.09 -40.79
C ASN A 145 -7.74 -32.32 -40.54
N GLY A 146 -7.35 -32.09 -39.27
CA GLY A 146 -6.28 -31.14 -38.93
C GLY A 146 -6.66 -29.67 -39.22
N THR A 147 -5.69 -28.76 -39.09
CA THR A 147 -5.88 -27.35 -39.40
C THR A 147 -5.69 -27.09 -40.90
N ARG A 148 -6.53 -26.22 -41.48
CA ARG A 148 -6.38 -25.74 -42.87
C ARG A 148 -5.94 -24.28 -42.96
N TYR A 149 -6.10 -23.53 -41.87
CA TYR A 149 -5.74 -22.12 -41.76
C TYR A 149 -4.26 -21.94 -41.44
N PRO A 150 -3.63 -20.85 -41.89
CA PRO A 150 -2.22 -20.60 -41.63
C PRO A 150 -1.92 -20.39 -40.14
N TRP A 151 -0.73 -20.84 -39.73
CA TRP A 151 -0.11 -20.50 -38.46
C TRP A 151 0.78 -19.27 -38.62
N VAL A 152 0.57 -18.27 -37.78
CA VAL A 152 1.40 -17.07 -37.65
C VAL A 152 2.14 -17.14 -36.32
N ILE A 153 3.44 -17.40 -36.36
CA ILE A 153 4.27 -17.58 -35.18
C ILE A 153 5.18 -16.38 -35.04
N LEU A 154 5.06 -15.68 -33.92
CA LEU A 154 5.70 -14.40 -33.66
C LEU A 154 6.71 -14.52 -32.53
N ASN A 155 7.82 -13.79 -32.65
CA ASN A 155 8.85 -13.71 -31.61
C ASN A 155 9.51 -12.33 -31.64
N ASN A 156 9.90 -11.81 -30.48
CA ASN A 156 10.68 -10.58 -30.37
C ASN A 156 12.17 -10.78 -30.73
N GLN A 157 12.59 -12.04 -30.84
CA GLN A 157 13.87 -12.47 -31.39
C GLN A 157 13.70 -13.08 -32.79
N HIS A 158 14.80 -13.23 -33.53
CA HIS A 158 14.79 -14.04 -34.74
C HIS A 158 14.60 -15.53 -34.40
N PHE A 159 13.78 -16.22 -35.18
CA PHE A 159 13.65 -17.68 -35.05
C PHE A 159 14.90 -18.40 -35.57
N THR A 160 15.34 -19.42 -34.85
CA THR A 160 16.43 -20.28 -35.34
C THR A 160 15.96 -21.18 -36.48
N LEU A 161 16.89 -21.61 -37.34
CA LEU A 161 16.60 -22.56 -38.42
C LEU A 161 15.99 -23.87 -37.90
N ASP A 162 16.47 -24.36 -36.76
CA ASP A 162 15.93 -25.56 -36.13
C ASP A 162 14.49 -25.36 -35.68
N PHE A 163 14.17 -24.21 -35.05
CA PHE A 163 12.81 -23.90 -34.63
C PHE A 163 11.85 -23.96 -35.83
N GLN A 164 12.16 -23.23 -36.90
CA GLN A 164 11.33 -23.19 -38.11
C GLN A 164 11.17 -24.59 -38.73
N LYS A 165 12.27 -25.34 -38.84
CA LYS A 165 12.29 -26.69 -39.42
C LYS A 165 11.43 -27.67 -38.63
N TYR A 166 11.51 -27.64 -37.30
CA TYR A 166 10.73 -28.56 -36.47
C TYR A 166 9.24 -28.22 -36.47
N ILE A 167 8.88 -26.95 -36.41
CA ILE A 167 7.47 -26.54 -36.47
C ILE A 167 6.84 -26.91 -37.82
N LYS A 168 7.50 -26.61 -38.95
CA LYS A 168 7.03 -26.98 -40.29
C LYS A 168 6.85 -28.49 -40.49
N ARG A 169 7.42 -29.33 -39.61
CA ARG A 169 7.24 -30.79 -39.63
C ARG A 169 6.05 -31.27 -38.79
N VAL A 170 5.56 -30.48 -37.84
CA VAL A 170 4.46 -30.88 -36.96
C VAL A 170 3.10 -30.70 -37.64
N THR A 171 2.97 -29.69 -38.49
CA THR A 171 1.72 -29.35 -39.18
C THR A 171 1.87 -29.46 -40.69
N LYS A 172 0.75 -29.73 -41.37
CA LYS A 172 0.64 -29.63 -42.84
C LYS A 172 0.08 -28.27 -43.29
N ALA A 173 -0.41 -27.45 -42.38
CA ALA A 173 -0.90 -26.12 -42.68
C ALA A 173 0.28 -25.17 -43.03
N PRO A 174 0.04 -24.10 -43.81
CA PRO A 174 1.04 -23.06 -44.02
C PRO A 174 1.50 -22.44 -42.70
N VAL A 175 2.81 -22.20 -42.55
CA VAL A 175 3.38 -21.59 -41.33
C VAL A 175 4.26 -20.42 -41.72
N PHE A 176 4.02 -19.27 -41.09
CA PHE A 176 4.74 -18.02 -41.27
C PHE A 176 5.38 -17.58 -39.95
N PHE A 177 6.64 -17.15 -40.02
CA PHE A 177 7.48 -16.79 -38.88
C PHE A 177 7.76 -15.29 -38.91
N GLY A 178 7.03 -14.53 -38.10
CA GLY A 178 7.18 -13.09 -37.99
C GLY A 178 8.13 -12.67 -36.87
N LYS A 179 8.86 -11.58 -37.09
CA LYS A 179 9.58 -10.87 -36.02
C LYS A 179 8.75 -9.69 -35.57
N ILE A 180 8.47 -9.63 -34.28
CA ILE A 180 7.79 -8.51 -33.65
C ILE A 180 8.65 -7.25 -33.80
N ASP A 181 8.04 -6.14 -34.24
CA ASP A 181 8.68 -4.83 -34.28
C ASP A 181 9.14 -4.43 -32.88
N LEU A 182 10.43 -4.12 -32.74
CA LEU A 182 11.01 -3.71 -31.48
C LEU A 182 10.38 -2.42 -30.96
N HIS A 183 9.91 -1.48 -31.81
CA HIS A 183 9.20 -0.30 -31.30
C HIS A 183 7.85 -0.65 -30.65
N ALA A 184 7.20 -1.71 -31.11
CA ALA A 184 5.97 -2.22 -30.51
C ALA A 184 6.24 -3.08 -29.27
N TRP A 185 7.42 -3.68 -29.17
CA TRP A 185 7.81 -4.57 -28.07
C TRP A 185 8.55 -3.86 -26.92
N GLU A 186 9.37 -2.86 -27.24
CA GLU A 186 10.23 -2.14 -26.30
C GLU A 186 9.45 -1.15 -25.45
N TYR A 187 10.13 -0.65 -24.41
CA TYR A 187 9.59 0.35 -23.52
C TYR A 187 9.36 1.66 -24.26
N PRO A 188 8.21 2.30 -24.05
CA PRO A 188 8.05 3.68 -24.46
C PRO A 188 9.11 4.56 -23.83
N TYR A 189 9.51 5.63 -24.52
CA TYR A 189 10.54 6.56 -24.03
C TYR A 189 10.17 7.24 -22.70
N TRP A 190 8.90 7.21 -22.31
CA TRP A 190 8.40 7.77 -21.05
C TRP A 190 8.50 6.80 -19.86
N VAL A 191 9.05 5.59 -20.06
CA VAL A 191 9.26 4.58 -19.01
C VAL A 191 10.73 4.56 -18.58
N ASP A 192 10.98 5.01 -17.35
CA ASP A 192 12.16 4.74 -16.51
C ASP A 192 12.26 3.24 -16.10
N ILE A 193 13.03 2.47 -16.89
CA ILE A 193 13.19 1.02 -16.72
C ILE A 193 13.70 0.63 -15.31
N PRO A 194 14.77 1.23 -14.75
CA PRO A 194 15.22 0.94 -13.39
C PRO A 194 14.14 1.10 -12.33
N ARG A 195 13.32 2.16 -12.42
CA ARG A 195 12.22 2.38 -11.49
C ARG A 195 11.11 1.33 -11.63
N ALA A 196 10.83 0.87 -12.86
CA ALA A 196 9.83 -0.17 -13.10
C ALA A 196 10.31 -1.51 -12.50
N GLU A 197 11.59 -1.85 -12.71
CA GLU A 197 12.21 -3.04 -12.10
C GLU A 197 12.18 -2.98 -10.57
N ASP A 198 12.54 -1.84 -9.97
CA ASP A 198 12.54 -1.63 -8.51
C ASP A 198 11.12 -1.79 -7.92
N MET A 199 10.11 -1.17 -8.54
CA MET A 199 8.72 -1.31 -8.11
C MET A 199 8.18 -2.74 -8.26
N MET A 200 8.60 -3.48 -9.28
CA MET A 200 8.22 -4.89 -9.47
C MET A 200 8.89 -5.81 -8.44
N LEU A 201 10.07 -5.41 -7.91
CA LEU A 201 10.81 -6.15 -6.89
C LEU A 201 10.31 -5.87 -5.46
N ASP A 202 9.83 -4.66 -5.18
CA ASP A 202 9.36 -4.24 -3.84
C ASP A 202 7.94 -4.74 -3.51
N GLN A 203 7.17 -5.13 -4.53
CA GLN A 203 5.89 -5.79 -4.30
C GLN A 203 6.15 -7.25 -3.89
N ASP A 204 6.09 -7.55 -2.59
CA ASP A 204 6.24 -8.88 -1.98
C ASP A 204 4.84 -9.54 -1.84
N PHE A 205 4.32 -10.14 -2.92
CA PHE A 205 3.07 -10.93 -2.89
C PHE A 205 3.38 -12.32 -3.41
N ASP A 206 3.37 -13.32 -2.52
CA ASP A 206 3.89 -14.67 -2.73
C ASP A 206 3.13 -15.50 -3.79
N GLU A 207 2.03 -15.01 -4.36
CA GLU A 207 1.13 -15.82 -5.23
C GLU A 207 0.95 -15.29 -6.67
N VAL A 208 1.64 -14.24 -7.09
CA VAL A 208 1.46 -13.65 -8.44
C VAL A 208 2.44 -14.23 -9.47
N TYR A 209 1.92 -14.85 -10.54
CA TYR A 209 2.71 -15.47 -11.60
C TYR A 209 3.62 -14.47 -12.35
N ASN A 210 4.93 -14.74 -12.44
CA ASN A 210 5.93 -14.00 -13.24
C ASN A 210 6.03 -12.47 -12.96
N LYS A 211 5.72 -12.04 -11.74
CA LYS A 211 5.65 -10.63 -11.29
C LYS A 211 6.87 -9.74 -11.58
N ALA A 212 8.09 -10.27 -11.49
CA ALA A 212 9.32 -9.49 -11.62
C ALA A 212 9.97 -9.58 -13.01
N LYS A 213 9.21 -9.96 -14.05
CA LYS A 213 9.73 -10.11 -15.42
C LYS A 213 9.21 -8.98 -16.29
N LEU A 214 10.06 -7.99 -16.49
CA LEU A 214 9.91 -6.92 -17.45
C LEU A 214 9.42 -7.41 -18.83
N SER A 215 9.99 -8.52 -19.32
CA SER A 215 9.58 -9.07 -20.62
C SER A 215 8.19 -9.72 -20.64
N TYR A 216 7.63 -10.05 -19.49
CA TYR A 216 6.23 -10.48 -19.38
C TYR A 216 5.28 -9.28 -19.52
N HIS A 217 5.59 -8.15 -18.90
CA HIS A 217 4.82 -6.90 -19.06
C HIS A 217 4.84 -6.38 -20.51
N GLN A 218 5.98 -6.49 -21.19
CA GLN A 218 6.08 -6.21 -22.64
C GLN A 218 5.13 -7.10 -23.45
N LEU A 219 5.07 -8.39 -23.14
CA LEU A 219 4.17 -9.35 -23.79
C LEU A 219 2.70 -8.99 -23.55
N LEU A 220 2.32 -8.63 -22.32
CA LEU A 220 0.96 -8.19 -21.97
C LEU A 220 0.56 -6.94 -22.76
N ARG A 221 1.42 -5.93 -22.77
CA ARG A 221 1.22 -4.69 -23.57
C ARG A 221 1.09 -5.00 -25.06
N TYR A 222 1.94 -5.86 -25.60
CA TYR A 222 1.89 -6.27 -27.01
C TYR A 222 0.57 -6.94 -27.37
N HIS A 223 0.10 -7.86 -26.54
CA HIS A 223 -1.20 -8.51 -26.73
C HIS A 223 -2.39 -7.58 -26.54
N ALA A 224 -2.28 -6.58 -25.66
CA ALA A 224 -3.35 -5.63 -25.43
C ALA A 224 -3.56 -4.64 -26.59
N GLY A 225 -2.53 -4.29 -27.36
CA GLY A 225 -2.69 -3.22 -28.35
C GLY A 225 -1.85 -3.25 -29.62
N PHE A 226 -0.89 -4.18 -29.77
CA PHE A 226 0.04 -4.14 -30.90
C PHE A 226 0.01 -5.37 -31.80
N PHE A 227 -0.43 -6.53 -31.31
CA PHE A 227 -0.38 -7.76 -32.09
C PHE A 227 -1.10 -7.65 -33.45
N PHE A 228 -2.26 -7.03 -33.50
CA PHE A 228 -3.08 -6.90 -34.71
C PHE A 228 -2.54 -5.92 -35.76
N HIS A 229 -1.49 -5.16 -35.41
CA HIS A 229 -0.74 -4.32 -36.34
C HIS A 229 0.40 -5.07 -37.04
N HIS A 230 0.72 -6.29 -36.59
CA HIS A 230 1.80 -7.08 -37.19
C HIS A 230 1.54 -7.30 -38.70
N PRO A 231 2.55 -7.14 -39.58
CA PRO A 231 2.38 -7.28 -41.03
C PRO A 231 1.67 -8.58 -41.47
N LEU A 232 2.05 -9.72 -40.91
CA LEU A 232 1.40 -11.03 -41.16
C LEU A 232 -0.07 -11.11 -40.75
N LEU A 233 -0.56 -10.20 -39.90
CA LEU A 233 -1.96 -10.17 -39.48
C LEU A 233 -2.77 -9.11 -40.22
N ARG A 234 -2.15 -8.29 -41.08
CA ARG A 234 -2.80 -7.16 -41.79
C ARG A 234 -4.05 -7.59 -42.56
N ASP A 235 -3.94 -8.67 -43.33
CA ASP A 235 -5.00 -9.17 -44.20
C ASP A 235 -5.86 -10.26 -43.55
N VAL A 236 -5.62 -10.55 -42.26
CA VAL A 236 -6.40 -11.50 -41.47
C VAL A 236 -7.68 -10.82 -40.95
N GLU A 237 -8.82 -11.51 -41.06
CA GLU A 237 -10.11 -11.10 -40.51
C GLU A 237 -10.27 -11.60 -39.07
N TYR A 238 -9.96 -12.89 -38.82
CA TYR A 238 -10.13 -13.51 -37.51
C TYR A 238 -8.85 -14.19 -37.04
N THR A 239 -8.53 -14.04 -35.76
CA THR A 239 -7.40 -14.70 -35.12
C THR A 239 -7.84 -15.65 -34.04
N TRP A 240 -7.14 -16.77 -33.91
CA TRP A 240 -7.22 -17.65 -32.75
C TRP A 240 -5.87 -17.65 -32.05
N ARG A 241 -5.82 -17.06 -30.84
CA ARG A 241 -4.65 -17.05 -29.97
C ARG A 241 -4.44 -18.42 -29.35
N VAL A 242 -3.24 -18.97 -29.53
CA VAL A 242 -2.85 -20.26 -28.98
C VAL A 242 -1.60 -20.07 -28.13
N GLU A 243 -1.70 -20.39 -26.85
CA GLU A 243 -0.56 -20.32 -25.92
C GLU A 243 0.33 -21.56 -25.98
N PRO A 244 1.67 -21.40 -25.95
CA PRO A 244 2.59 -22.53 -25.80
C PRO A 244 2.28 -23.33 -24.54
N GLY A 245 2.16 -24.65 -24.68
CA GLY A 245 1.87 -25.55 -23.56
C GLY A 245 0.39 -25.73 -23.23
N ALA A 246 -0.53 -25.08 -23.96
CA ALA A 246 -1.95 -25.40 -23.87
C ALA A 246 -2.24 -26.81 -24.42
N ASP A 247 -3.35 -27.41 -23.98
CA ASP A 247 -3.79 -28.74 -24.41
C ASP A 247 -5.28 -28.72 -24.80
N TYR A 248 -5.61 -29.35 -25.92
CA TYR A 248 -6.95 -29.44 -26.47
C TYR A 248 -7.50 -30.86 -26.31
N SER A 249 -8.50 -31.00 -25.45
CA SER A 249 -9.04 -32.32 -25.06
C SER A 249 -10.27 -32.77 -25.86
N CYS A 250 -11.03 -31.83 -26.43
CA CYS A 250 -12.32 -32.10 -27.07
C CYS A 250 -12.21 -32.11 -28.60
N LYS A 251 -12.95 -33.00 -29.27
CA LYS A 251 -13.05 -33.01 -30.73
C LYS A 251 -13.75 -31.74 -31.24
N ILE A 252 -13.16 -31.12 -32.27
CA ILE A 252 -13.64 -29.90 -32.91
C ILE A 252 -14.07 -30.25 -34.33
N ASP A 253 -15.38 -30.45 -34.51
CA ASP A 253 -15.98 -30.86 -35.77
C ASP A 253 -16.50 -29.68 -36.62
N GLN A 254 -16.49 -28.46 -36.07
CA GLN A 254 -16.97 -27.24 -36.71
C GLN A 254 -15.82 -26.29 -37.03
N ASP A 255 -15.96 -25.52 -38.08
CA ASP A 255 -15.04 -24.43 -38.40
C ASP A 255 -15.38 -23.20 -37.55
N LEU A 256 -14.63 -22.99 -36.46
CA LEU A 256 -14.93 -21.92 -35.51
C LEU A 256 -14.78 -20.51 -36.10
N PHE A 257 -13.90 -20.31 -37.10
CA PHE A 257 -13.81 -19.03 -37.79
C PHE A 257 -15.07 -18.75 -38.59
N LEU A 258 -15.58 -19.77 -39.29
CA LEU A 258 -16.85 -19.67 -40.02
C LEU A 258 -18.03 -19.42 -39.08
N VAL A 259 -18.09 -20.13 -37.95
CA VAL A 259 -19.12 -19.92 -36.91
C VAL A 259 -19.11 -18.48 -36.40
N MET A 260 -17.93 -17.93 -36.08
CA MET A 260 -17.80 -16.53 -35.64
C MET A 260 -18.34 -15.56 -36.70
N LYS A 261 -17.97 -15.77 -37.97
CA LYS A 261 -18.39 -14.91 -39.08
C LYS A 261 -19.89 -14.99 -39.36
N GLU A 262 -20.46 -16.18 -39.45
CA GLU A 262 -21.88 -16.40 -39.72
C GLU A 262 -22.78 -15.86 -38.60
N GLN A 263 -22.33 -15.94 -37.35
CA GLN A 263 -23.06 -15.43 -36.19
C GLN A 263 -22.73 -13.97 -35.83
N GLY A 264 -21.85 -13.32 -36.60
CA GLY A 264 -21.42 -11.93 -36.34
C GLY A 264 -20.76 -11.72 -34.98
N LYS A 265 -20.04 -12.72 -34.47
CA LYS A 265 -19.38 -12.67 -33.15
C LYS A 265 -18.01 -11.99 -33.26
N LYS A 266 -17.70 -11.12 -32.30
CA LYS A 266 -16.43 -10.38 -32.24
C LYS A 266 -15.37 -11.05 -31.37
N LEU A 267 -15.79 -11.77 -30.33
CA LEU A 267 -14.90 -12.42 -29.38
C LEU A 267 -15.48 -13.78 -28.93
N GLY A 268 -14.62 -14.78 -28.84
CA GLY A 268 -14.88 -16.10 -28.28
C GLY A 268 -13.79 -16.48 -27.28
N PHE A 269 -14.20 -17.08 -26.17
CA PHE A 269 -13.34 -17.48 -25.04
C PHE A 269 -13.84 -18.81 -24.46
N VAL A 270 -13.02 -19.46 -23.64
CA VAL A 270 -13.37 -20.72 -22.96
C VAL A 270 -13.33 -20.63 -21.44
N ILE A 271 -12.54 -19.72 -20.87
CA ILE A 271 -12.37 -19.57 -19.42
C ILE A 271 -12.52 -18.10 -19.04
N THR A 272 -13.21 -17.85 -17.93
CA THR A 272 -13.24 -16.57 -17.23
C THR A 272 -12.58 -16.73 -15.88
N MET A 273 -11.84 -15.71 -15.44
CA MET A 273 -11.15 -15.70 -14.16
C MET A 273 -11.46 -14.42 -13.39
N LYS A 274 -11.20 -14.44 -12.08
CA LYS A 274 -11.09 -13.23 -11.29
C LYS A 274 -9.62 -12.88 -11.14
N GLU A 275 -9.29 -11.64 -11.44
CA GLU A 275 -7.96 -11.10 -11.21
C GLU A 275 -7.78 -10.74 -9.74
N ALA A 276 -6.54 -10.77 -9.27
CA ALA A 276 -6.21 -10.34 -7.93
C ALA A 276 -6.21 -8.80 -7.88
N PRO A 277 -6.95 -8.13 -6.97
CA PRO A 277 -7.05 -6.67 -6.95
C PRO A 277 -5.71 -5.93 -6.94
N GLN A 278 -4.71 -6.51 -6.28
CA GLN A 278 -3.35 -6.00 -6.15
C GLN A 278 -2.53 -6.03 -7.45
N THR A 279 -2.94 -6.78 -8.48
CA THR A 279 -2.23 -6.89 -9.76
C THR A 279 -2.75 -5.94 -10.84
N ILE A 280 -3.80 -5.17 -10.52
CA ILE A 280 -4.41 -4.15 -11.39
C ILE A 280 -5.06 -3.00 -10.58
N PRO A 281 -4.37 -2.42 -9.58
CA PRO A 281 -4.97 -1.49 -8.62
C PRO A 281 -5.47 -0.19 -9.24
N THR A 282 -5.05 0.12 -10.48
CA THR A 282 -5.42 1.37 -11.15
C THR A 282 -6.34 1.17 -12.35
N LEU A 283 -6.52 -0.07 -12.81
CA LEU A 283 -7.16 -0.35 -14.09
C LEU A 283 -8.59 0.20 -14.12
N TRP A 284 -9.39 -0.07 -13.09
CA TRP A 284 -10.77 0.39 -13.05
C TRP A 284 -10.91 1.91 -13.01
N THR A 285 -10.06 2.59 -12.23
CA THR A 285 -9.97 4.05 -12.20
C THR A 285 -9.73 4.58 -13.61
N ARG A 286 -8.76 4.01 -14.35
CA ARG A 286 -8.48 4.43 -15.73
C ARG A 286 -9.64 4.13 -16.68
N VAL A 287 -10.32 2.99 -16.51
CA VAL A 287 -11.51 2.67 -17.31
C VAL A 287 -12.60 3.72 -17.09
N ASN A 288 -12.85 4.13 -15.85
CA ASN A 288 -13.86 5.13 -15.53
C ASN A 288 -13.48 6.53 -16.04
N GLU A 289 -12.23 6.96 -15.85
CA GLU A 289 -11.72 8.21 -16.41
C GLU A 289 -11.86 8.23 -17.95
N PHE A 290 -11.54 7.14 -18.64
CA PHE A 290 -11.74 7.05 -20.09
C PHE A 290 -13.21 7.23 -20.49
N ARG A 291 -14.14 6.63 -19.75
CA ARG A 291 -15.58 6.73 -20.01
C ARG A 291 -16.09 8.16 -19.86
N GLU A 292 -15.56 8.91 -18.90
CA GLU A 292 -15.91 10.31 -18.68
C GLU A 292 -15.31 11.24 -19.75
N ILE A 293 -14.06 11.00 -20.15
CA ILE A 293 -13.35 11.85 -21.12
C ILE A 293 -13.81 11.56 -22.55
N TYR A 294 -14.11 10.31 -22.88
CA TYR A 294 -14.45 9.86 -24.23
C TYR A 294 -15.80 9.12 -24.31
N PRO A 295 -16.91 9.73 -23.87
CA PRO A 295 -18.22 9.08 -23.84
C PRO A 295 -18.70 8.64 -25.22
N GLN A 296 -18.23 9.28 -26.31
CA GLN A 296 -18.58 8.92 -27.69
C GLN A 296 -18.09 7.53 -28.11
N TYR A 297 -17.10 6.95 -27.42
CA TYR A 297 -16.60 5.61 -27.70
C TYR A 297 -17.22 4.53 -26.80
N VAL A 298 -18.13 4.92 -25.90
CA VAL A 298 -18.77 4.03 -24.94
C VAL A 298 -20.23 3.81 -25.35
N LEU A 299 -20.59 2.54 -25.55
CA LEU A 299 -21.98 2.17 -25.82
C LEU A 299 -22.84 2.34 -24.55
N ASP A 300 -24.15 2.48 -24.73
CA ASP A 300 -25.09 2.47 -23.60
C ASP A 300 -24.91 1.20 -22.77
N LEU A 301 -24.73 1.34 -21.45
CA LEU A 301 -24.34 0.22 -20.58
C LEU A 301 -25.34 -0.95 -20.64
N ASN A 302 -26.63 -0.69 -20.84
CA ASN A 302 -27.66 -1.73 -20.94
C ASN A 302 -27.58 -2.52 -22.25
N SER A 303 -26.88 -1.97 -23.27
CA SER A 303 -26.60 -2.64 -24.53
C SER A 303 -25.28 -3.43 -24.53
N THR A 304 -24.54 -3.39 -23.42
CA THR A 304 -23.23 -4.05 -23.27
C THR A 304 -23.28 -5.19 -22.26
N ILE A 305 -22.18 -5.94 -22.19
CA ILE A 305 -21.94 -6.92 -21.13
C ILE A 305 -21.35 -6.29 -19.86
N TYR A 306 -21.37 -4.97 -19.71
CA TYR A 306 -20.85 -4.26 -18.53
C TYR A 306 -21.34 -4.81 -17.18
N PRO A 307 -22.63 -5.21 -17.01
CA PRO A 307 -23.09 -5.79 -15.75
C PRO A 307 -22.35 -7.06 -15.32
N TRP A 308 -21.66 -7.76 -16.24
CA TRP A 308 -20.87 -8.93 -15.91
C TRP A 308 -19.58 -8.61 -15.16
N ILE A 309 -19.00 -7.42 -15.38
CA ILE A 309 -17.74 -6.99 -14.74
C ILE A 309 -17.94 -6.01 -13.59
N TYR A 310 -19.17 -5.60 -13.31
CA TYR A 310 -19.51 -4.59 -12.31
C TYR A 310 -20.16 -5.20 -11.05
N SER A 311 -19.94 -4.60 -9.89
CA SER A 311 -20.46 -5.01 -8.58
C SER A 311 -21.41 -3.94 -8.02
N ASP A 312 -22.73 -4.16 -8.11
CA ASP A 312 -23.75 -3.23 -7.58
C ASP A 312 -23.60 -2.97 -6.07
N ARG A 313 -23.02 -3.92 -5.33
CA ARG A 313 -22.85 -3.83 -3.87
C ARG A 313 -21.73 -2.89 -3.47
N GLU A 314 -20.67 -2.87 -4.28
CA GLU A 314 -19.43 -2.16 -3.99
C GLU A 314 -19.27 -0.90 -4.86
N ASP A 315 -20.16 -0.71 -5.86
CA ASP A 315 -20.07 0.35 -6.88
C ASP A 315 -18.72 0.29 -7.62
N ASP A 316 -18.24 -0.94 -7.91
CA ASP A 316 -16.85 -1.18 -8.32
C ASP A 316 -16.69 -2.35 -9.31
N TYR A 317 -15.50 -2.49 -9.89
CA TYR A 317 -15.08 -3.63 -10.71
C TYR A 317 -15.04 -4.91 -9.88
N ASN A 318 -15.65 -5.98 -10.40
CA ASN A 318 -15.72 -7.26 -9.69
C ASN A 318 -14.55 -8.21 -10.01
N TYR A 319 -13.52 -7.71 -10.69
CA TYR A 319 -12.30 -8.40 -11.10
C TYR A 319 -12.46 -9.51 -12.15
N CYS A 320 -13.66 -9.71 -12.71
CA CYS A 320 -13.89 -10.72 -13.74
C CYS A 320 -13.28 -10.32 -15.09
N HIS A 321 -12.55 -11.24 -15.71
CA HIS A 321 -12.00 -11.06 -17.05
C HIS A 321 -12.03 -12.37 -17.87
N PHE A 322 -11.91 -12.24 -19.20
CA PHE A 322 -11.73 -13.39 -20.10
C PHE A 322 -10.28 -13.82 -20.09
N TRP A 323 -10.01 -15.09 -19.77
CA TRP A 323 -8.64 -15.57 -19.80
C TRP A 323 -8.17 -15.75 -21.24
N THR A 324 -7.29 -14.85 -21.67
CA THR A 324 -6.91 -14.71 -23.10
C THR A 324 -6.01 -15.82 -23.64
N ASN A 325 -5.63 -16.82 -22.84
CA ASN A 325 -4.82 -17.97 -23.31
C ASN A 325 -5.48 -18.76 -24.45
N PHE A 326 -6.80 -18.67 -24.55
CA PHE A 326 -7.57 -19.01 -25.73
C PHE A 326 -8.43 -17.79 -26.07
N GLN A 327 -8.24 -17.24 -27.26
CA GLN A 327 -9.02 -16.10 -27.73
C GLN A 327 -9.27 -16.22 -29.22
N LEU A 328 -10.54 -16.34 -29.59
CA LEU A 328 -10.98 -16.27 -30.98
C LEU A 328 -11.55 -14.87 -31.21
N ALA A 329 -10.98 -14.08 -32.10
CA ALA A 329 -11.33 -12.66 -32.19
C ALA A 329 -11.40 -12.15 -33.63
N ASP A 330 -12.36 -11.26 -33.86
CA ASP A 330 -12.48 -10.45 -35.07
C ASP A 330 -11.55 -9.23 -34.96
N LEU A 331 -10.55 -9.15 -35.84
CA LEU A 331 -9.57 -8.07 -35.81
C LEU A 331 -10.18 -6.69 -36.11
N SER A 332 -11.37 -6.61 -36.71
CA SER A 332 -12.07 -5.33 -36.90
C SER A 332 -12.42 -4.64 -35.58
N PHE A 333 -12.62 -5.41 -34.49
CA PHE A 333 -12.86 -4.84 -33.17
C PHE A 333 -11.63 -4.11 -32.65
N PHE A 334 -10.47 -4.77 -32.66
CA PHE A 334 -9.21 -4.17 -32.20
C PHE A 334 -8.73 -3.02 -33.09
N ARG A 335 -9.04 -3.09 -34.40
CA ARG A 335 -8.78 -2.02 -35.38
C ARG A 335 -9.79 -0.88 -35.32
N SER A 336 -10.84 -0.98 -34.52
CA SER A 336 -11.81 0.12 -34.39
C SER A 336 -11.16 1.36 -33.75
N GLU A 337 -11.63 2.55 -34.13
CA GLU A 337 -11.17 3.80 -33.51
C GLU A 337 -11.40 3.79 -32.00
N ALA A 338 -12.53 3.25 -31.55
CA ALA A 338 -12.88 3.14 -30.14
C ALA A 338 -11.86 2.30 -29.36
N TYR A 339 -11.52 1.09 -29.84
CA TYR A 339 -10.55 0.24 -29.16
C TYR A 339 -9.14 0.84 -29.21
N GLN A 340 -8.72 1.37 -30.35
CA GLN A 340 -7.41 2.00 -30.47
C GLN A 340 -7.28 3.21 -29.54
N LYS A 341 -8.32 4.03 -29.38
CA LYS A 341 -8.31 5.15 -28.44
C LYS A 341 -8.32 4.70 -26.99
N TYR A 342 -9.07 3.65 -26.68
CA TYR A 342 -9.07 3.04 -25.35
C TYR A 342 -7.68 2.49 -24.98
N PHE A 343 -7.07 1.73 -25.89
CA PHE A 343 -5.71 1.23 -25.70
C PHE A 343 -4.68 2.36 -25.61
N GLU A 344 -4.72 3.36 -26.50
CA GLU A 344 -3.82 4.52 -26.44
C GLU A 344 -3.90 5.25 -25.10
N TYR A 345 -5.12 5.40 -24.57
CA TYR A 345 -5.33 5.97 -23.25
C TYR A 345 -4.71 5.09 -22.16
N LEU A 346 -5.04 3.80 -22.11
CA LEU A 346 -4.47 2.88 -21.12
C LEU A 346 -2.96 2.71 -21.24
N ASP A 347 -2.39 2.77 -22.43
CA ASP A 347 -0.94 2.69 -22.63
C ASP A 347 -0.23 3.93 -22.06
N LYS A 348 -0.92 5.08 -22.04
CA LYS A 348 -0.44 6.33 -21.45
C LYS A 348 -0.75 6.46 -19.96
N THR A 349 -1.82 5.85 -19.46
CA THR A 349 -2.36 6.10 -18.09
C THR A 349 -2.49 4.86 -17.22
N GLY A 350 -2.72 3.70 -17.82
CA GLY A 350 -2.95 2.39 -17.19
C GLY A 350 -1.68 1.63 -16.85
N ASN A 351 -0.53 2.29 -16.94
CA ASN A 351 0.76 1.87 -16.40
C ASN A 351 1.06 0.36 -16.44
N PHE A 352 1.10 -0.23 -17.64
CA PHE A 352 1.61 -1.60 -17.88
C PHE A 352 2.98 -1.90 -17.24
N PHE A 353 3.74 -0.88 -16.83
CA PHE A 353 5.05 -0.96 -16.20
C PHE A 353 5.14 -0.31 -14.80
N TYR A 354 4.15 0.51 -14.41
CA TYR A 354 4.12 1.25 -13.15
C TYR A 354 2.74 1.22 -12.53
N GLU A 355 2.23 0.06 -12.15
CA GLU A 355 1.01 0.05 -11.36
C GLU A 355 1.28 0.58 -9.94
N SER A 356 1.70 1.83 -9.83
CA SER A 356 1.56 2.69 -8.67
C SER A 356 0.81 3.94 -9.13
N LEU A 357 -0.23 4.26 -8.39
CA LEU A 357 -0.92 5.53 -8.51
C LEU A 357 0.07 6.67 -8.21
N PRO A 358 -0.08 7.87 -8.84
CA PRO A 358 0.72 9.03 -8.50
C PRO A 358 0.67 9.23 -6.99
N ARG A 359 1.83 9.35 -6.35
CA ARG A 359 1.93 9.42 -4.89
C ARG A 359 0.99 10.49 -4.34
N VAL A 360 0.21 10.15 -3.31
CA VAL A 360 -0.67 11.12 -2.67
C VAL A 360 0.18 12.25 -2.12
N LYS A 361 -0.30 13.49 -2.20
CA LYS A 361 0.36 14.62 -1.54
C LYS A 361 0.03 14.57 -0.05
N GLY A 362 0.70 13.65 0.66
CA GLY A 362 0.57 13.42 2.09
C GLY A 362 1.78 13.93 2.87
N ALA A 363 1.59 14.34 4.12
CA ALA A 363 2.69 14.63 5.04
C ALA A 363 2.31 14.32 6.50
N PHE A 364 3.29 13.94 7.32
CA PHE A 364 3.11 13.99 8.77
C PHE A 364 3.27 15.42 9.24
N VAL A 365 2.37 15.87 10.09
CA VAL A 365 2.40 17.23 10.65
C VAL A 365 2.50 17.13 12.16
N VAL A 366 3.52 17.78 12.71
CA VAL A 366 3.87 17.69 14.12
C VAL A 366 4.06 19.11 14.66
N LEU A 367 3.29 19.47 15.68
CA LEU A 367 3.55 20.65 16.49
C LEU A 367 4.33 20.19 17.72
N ALA A 368 5.58 20.63 17.88
CA ALA A 368 6.41 20.18 19.00
C ALA A 368 7.40 21.26 19.43
N ARG A 369 7.69 21.30 20.72
CA ARG A 369 8.73 22.16 21.29
C ARG A 369 10.10 21.49 21.23
N ASN A 370 11.14 22.31 21.26
CA ASN A 370 12.52 21.84 21.37
C ASN A 370 12.73 20.88 22.56
N SER A 371 12.03 21.10 23.68
CA SER A 371 12.13 20.26 24.88
C SER A 371 11.53 18.86 24.73
N GLU A 372 10.73 18.61 23.70
CA GLU A 372 10.01 17.34 23.50
C GLU A 372 10.75 16.39 22.53
N LEU A 373 11.96 16.78 22.11
CA LEU A 373 12.78 16.09 21.12
C LEU A 373 12.86 14.57 21.34
N TYR A 374 13.16 14.11 22.55
CA TYR A 374 13.33 12.67 22.80
C TYR A 374 12.01 11.90 22.74
N ALA A 375 10.92 12.50 23.22
CA ALA A 375 9.58 11.90 23.12
C ALA A 375 9.15 11.82 21.65
N LEU A 376 9.40 12.86 20.87
CA LEU A 376 9.11 12.88 19.44
C LEU A 376 9.95 11.86 18.65
N ARG A 377 11.25 11.74 18.95
CA ARG A 377 12.10 10.71 18.32
C ARG A 377 11.59 9.30 18.60
N SER A 378 11.03 9.05 19.78
CA SER A 378 10.36 7.78 20.06
C SER A 378 9.15 7.57 19.14
N SER A 379 8.32 8.59 18.96
CA SER A 379 7.15 8.54 18.06
C SER A 379 7.54 8.32 16.61
N MET A 380 8.56 9.04 16.13
CA MET A 380 9.12 8.84 14.78
C MET A 380 9.61 7.40 14.62
N ARG A 381 10.34 6.85 15.60
CA ARG A 381 10.82 5.45 15.52
C ARG A 381 9.65 4.47 15.34
N TYR A 382 8.60 4.59 16.16
CA TYR A 382 7.43 3.73 16.01
C TYR A 382 6.77 3.86 14.63
N LEU A 383 6.54 5.09 14.15
CA LEU A 383 5.85 5.28 12.88
C LEU A 383 6.71 4.87 11.67
N GLU A 384 8.01 5.14 11.71
CA GLU A 384 8.97 4.71 10.69
C GLU A 384 9.05 3.18 10.62
N ASP A 385 9.16 2.50 11.76
CA ASP A 385 9.30 1.04 11.81
C ASP A 385 8.02 0.35 11.30
N ARG A 386 6.84 0.85 11.68
CA ARG A 386 5.53 0.25 11.36
C ARG A 386 4.99 0.62 9.99
N PHE A 387 5.31 1.81 9.47
CA PHE A 387 4.73 2.35 8.25
C PHE A 387 5.75 3.05 7.36
N ASN A 388 6.34 4.14 7.84
CA ASN A 388 6.88 5.14 6.93
C ASN A 388 8.17 4.74 6.22
N ARG A 389 8.93 3.75 6.73
CA ARG A 389 10.08 3.20 5.99
C ARG A 389 9.71 2.61 4.63
N LYS A 390 8.45 2.20 4.45
CA LYS A 390 7.91 1.60 3.21
C LYS A 390 7.43 2.66 2.21
N TYR A 391 6.89 3.78 2.71
CA TYR A 391 6.21 4.78 1.88
C TYR A 391 6.96 6.11 1.77
N ASN A 392 7.82 6.43 2.73
CA ASN A 392 8.75 7.55 2.76
C ASN A 392 8.07 8.95 2.70
N TYR A 393 6.95 9.16 3.41
CA TYR A 393 6.20 10.43 3.46
C TYR A 393 6.93 11.50 4.27
N PRO A 394 6.89 12.77 3.81
CA PRO A 394 7.64 13.84 4.45
C PRO A 394 7.09 14.17 5.84
N TRP A 395 7.99 14.66 6.69
CA TRP A 395 7.67 15.18 8.02
C TRP A 395 7.72 16.71 8.00
N ILE A 396 6.68 17.35 8.52
CA ILE A 396 6.59 18.80 8.70
C ILE A 396 6.51 19.07 10.21
N PHE A 397 7.56 19.68 10.76
CA PHE A 397 7.64 20.10 12.15
C PHE A 397 7.32 21.58 12.27
N LEU A 398 6.40 21.94 13.16
CA LEU A 398 5.99 23.31 13.47
C LEU A 398 6.25 23.60 14.94
N ASN A 399 6.61 24.84 15.26
CA ASN A 399 6.90 25.28 16.64
C ASN A 399 6.68 26.79 16.76
N GLU A 400 6.21 27.27 17.91
CA GLU A 400 6.08 28.70 18.23
C GLU A 400 7.43 29.39 18.44
N GLN A 401 8.51 28.62 18.57
CA GLN A 401 9.88 29.10 18.64
C GLN A 401 10.73 28.48 17.52
N PRO A 402 11.85 29.12 17.11
CA PRO A 402 12.79 28.50 16.20
C PRO A 402 13.31 27.16 16.74
N PHE A 403 13.30 26.13 15.89
CA PHE A 403 13.92 24.85 16.20
C PHE A 403 15.43 25.00 16.36
N THR A 404 15.99 24.37 17.41
CA THR A 404 17.44 24.28 17.59
C THR A 404 18.07 23.39 16.53
N GLU A 405 19.36 23.60 16.25
CA GLU A 405 20.09 22.72 15.32
C GLU A 405 20.14 21.28 15.82
N GLU A 406 20.28 21.06 17.13
CA GLU A 406 20.18 19.72 17.73
C GLU A 406 18.85 19.04 17.40
N PHE A 407 17.73 19.77 17.48
CA PHE A 407 16.42 19.23 17.15
C PHE A 407 16.41 18.77 15.70
N LYS A 408 16.78 19.66 14.76
CA LYS A 408 16.78 19.39 13.33
C LYS A 408 17.69 18.22 12.95
N GLU A 409 18.91 18.18 13.48
CA GLU A 409 19.85 17.09 13.22
C GLU A 409 19.29 15.76 13.71
N LEU A 410 18.83 15.70 14.96
CA LEU A 410 18.40 14.45 15.57
C LEU A 410 17.06 13.93 15.05
N THR A 411 16.15 14.78 14.57
CA THR A 411 14.92 14.34 13.88
C THR A 411 15.19 13.95 12.42
N SER A 412 16.04 14.69 11.70
CA SER A 412 16.37 14.34 10.30
C SER A 412 17.09 12.99 10.18
N MET A 413 17.87 12.59 11.18
CA MET A 413 18.51 11.27 11.23
C MET A 413 17.55 10.09 11.44
N MET A 414 16.29 10.34 11.81
CA MET A 414 15.32 9.27 12.13
C MET A 414 14.64 8.69 10.90
N THR A 415 14.73 9.35 9.74
CA THR A 415 13.97 9.00 8.53
C THR A 415 14.80 9.23 7.27
N ASN A 416 14.47 8.52 6.19
CA ASN A 416 14.98 8.80 4.84
C ASN A 416 14.07 9.77 4.06
N ALA A 417 12.94 10.16 4.65
CA ALA A 417 11.99 11.07 4.03
C ALA A 417 12.47 12.52 4.11
N GLN A 418 11.86 13.39 3.30
CA GLN A 418 12.10 14.82 3.40
C GLN A 418 11.54 15.36 4.72
N VAL A 419 12.27 16.28 5.33
CA VAL A 419 11.89 16.90 6.60
C VAL A 419 11.89 18.41 6.45
N TYR A 420 10.83 19.05 6.93
CA TYR A 420 10.63 20.49 6.89
C TYR A 420 10.42 21.03 8.30
N TYR A 421 10.92 22.24 8.55
CA TYR A 421 10.81 22.93 9.83
C TYR A 421 10.19 24.30 9.60
N GLY A 422 9.02 24.55 10.20
CA GLY A 422 8.27 25.80 10.12
C GLY A 422 8.19 26.50 11.46
N LEU A 423 8.27 27.83 11.44
CA LEU A 423 7.99 28.68 12.58
C LEU A 423 6.51 29.11 12.50
N VAL A 424 5.78 28.93 13.59
CA VAL A 424 4.40 29.40 13.69
C VAL A 424 4.39 30.93 13.68
N PRO A 425 3.59 31.58 12.82
CA PRO A 425 3.44 33.04 12.83
C PRO A 425 2.92 33.55 14.18
N GLU A 426 3.42 34.68 14.63
CA GLU A 426 3.09 35.24 15.96
C GLU A 426 1.59 35.55 16.07
N GLU A 427 0.96 36.01 14.99
CA GLU A 427 -0.49 36.25 14.89
C GLU A 427 -1.35 34.99 15.11
N HIS A 428 -0.80 33.81 14.83
CA HIS A 428 -1.49 32.54 15.04
C HIS A 428 -1.25 31.97 16.44
N TRP A 429 -0.28 32.51 17.19
CA TRP A 429 0.09 32.10 18.55
C TRP A 429 0.07 33.26 19.57
N SER A 430 -0.88 34.18 19.41
CA SER A 430 -1.06 35.33 20.31
C SER A 430 -2.54 35.51 20.67
N TYR A 431 -2.83 36.41 21.61
CA TYR A 431 -4.19 36.82 21.92
C TYR A 431 -4.74 37.70 20.80
N PRO A 432 -5.92 37.41 20.24
CA PRO A 432 -6.57 38.33 19.33
C PRO A 432 -7.12 39.55 20.08
N GLU A 433 -7.35 40.65 19.35
CA GLU A 433 -7.68 41.97 19.92
C GLU A 433 -8.97 41.99 20.76
N TRP A 434 -9.90 41.08 20.50
CA TRP A 434 -11.17 40.98 21.22
C TRP A 434 -11.08 40.21 22.54
N ILE A 435 -9.91 39.67 22.90
CA ILE A 435 -9.73 38.92 24.14
C ILE A 435 -9.16 39.82 25.25
N ASP A 436 -9.99 40.02 26.26
CA ASP A 436 -9.56 40.55 27.56
C ASP A 436 -8.60 39.56 28.26
N GLN A 437 -7.32 39.92 28.29
CA GLN A 437 -6.25 39.09 28.86
C GLN A 437 -6.30 39.01 30.38
N GLU A 438 -6.80 40.05 31.07
CA GLU A 438 -6.95 40.03 32.54
C GLU A 438 -8.04 39.03 32.91
N HIS A 439 -9.19 39.10 32.24
CA HIS A 439 -10.26 38.12 32.43
C HIS A 439 -9.82 36.70 32.08
N ALA A 440 -9.09 36.51 30.97
CA ALA A 440 -8.54 35.20 30.61
C ALA A 440 -7.60 34.66 31.69
N ALA A 441 -6.79 35.50 32.34
CA ALA A 441 -5.92 35.10 33.45
C ALA A 441 -6.72 34.67 34.69
N GLU A 442 -7.82 35.35 35.00
CA GLU A 442 -8.74 34.96 36.07
C GLU A 442 -9.39 33.59 35.79
N CYS A 443 -9.89 33.36 34.58
CA CYS A 443 -10.48 32.09 34.18
C CYS A 443 -9.48 30.93 34.27
N ARG A 444 -8.22 31.16 33.86
CA ARG A 444 -7.13 30.17 34.02
C ARG A 444 -6.94 29.79 35.49
N LYS A 445 -6.91 30.78 36.37
CA LYS A 445 -6.74 30.58 37.80
C LYS A 445 -7.92 29.83 38.43
N ASP A 446 -9.16 30.11 38.01
CA ASP A 446 -10.34 29.35 38.46
C ASP A 446 -10.23 27.88 38.09
N LEU A 447 -9.94 27.58 36.81
CA LEU A 447 -9.81 26.20 36.33
C LEU A 447 -8.65 25.45 36.98
N GLU A 448 -7.53 26.14 37.25
CA GLU A 448 -6.43 25.58 38.04
C GLU A 448 -6.85 25.24 39.48
N ASN A 449 -7.54 26.15 40.16
CA ASN A 449 -8.03 25.93 41.52
C ASN A 449 -9.03 24.76 41.60
N ARG A 450 -9.78 24.52 40.54
CA ARG A 450 -10.70 23.38 40.40
C ARG A 450 -10.00 22.08 40.03
N GLY A 451 -8.68 22.09 39.83
CA GLY A 451 -7.88 20.91 39.51
C GLY A 451 -8.11 20.37 38.09
N ILE A 452 -8.60 21.20 37.17
CA ILE A 452 -8.81 20.82 35.77
C ILE A 452 -7.44 20.68 35.08
N LEU A 453 -7.24 19.58 34.37
CA LEU A 453 -5.99 19.32 33.63
C LEU A 453 -5.70 20.49 32.68
N TYR A 454 -4.47 21.02 32.70
CA TYR A 454 -4.06 22.22 31.96
C TYR A 454 -4.91 23.48 32.23
N GLY A 455 -5.72 23.51 33.30
CA GLY A 455 -6.61 24.63 33.64
C GLY A 455 -5.89 25.97 33.72
N GLY A 456 -4.73 26.00 34.37
CA GLY A 456 -3.87 27.19 34.48
C GLY A 456 -2.93 27.43 33.29
N SER A 457 -2.88 26.54 32.29
CA SER A 457 -1.91 26.64 31.19
C SER A 457 -2.37 27.59 30.10
N GLU A 458 -1.64 28.69 29.94
CA GLU A 458 -1.83 29.67 28.87
C GLU A 458 -1.37 29.13 27.52
N SER A 459 -0.16 28.57 27.46
CA SER A 459 0.39 28.02 26.21
C SER A 459 -0.43 26.86 25.65
N TYR A 460 -1.13 26.10 26.50
CA TYR A 460 -2.03 25.03 26.05
C TYR A 460 -3.26 25.59 25.30
N ARG A 461 -3.76 26.76 25.68
CA ARG A 461 -4.88 27.42 24.98
C ARG A 461 -4.47 27.93 23.61
N HIS A 462 -3.28 28.52 23.51
CA HIS A 462 -2.71 28.88 22.21
C HIS A 462 -2.53 27.65 21.32
N MET A 463 -2.05 26.53 21.88
CA MET A 463 -1.95 25.25 21.17
C MET A 463 -3.32 24.77 20.66
N CYS A 464 -4.35 24.71 21.51
CA CYS A 464 -5.69 24.29 21.10
C CYS A 464 -6.28 25.22 20.03
N ARG A 465 -6.12 26.53 20.17
CA ARG A 465 -6.53 27.50 19.14
C ARG A 465 -5.78 27.31 17.83
N TYR A 466 -4.46 27.09 17.89
CA TYR A 466 -3.60 26.87 16.73
C TYR A 466 -3.97 25.61 15.94
N GLN A 467 -4.16 24.50 16.66
CA GLN A 467 -4.62 23.24 16.08
C GLN A 467 -6.04 23.37 15.53
N SER A 468 -6.91 24.17 16.16
CA SER A 468 -8.29 24.36 15.66
C SER A 468 -8.35 25.18 14.36
N GLY A 469 -7.50 26.18 14.18
CA GLY A 469 -7.75 27.20 13.15
C GLY A 469 -6.62 27.57 12.21
N PHE A 470 -5.36 27.24 12.54
CA PHE A 470 -4.22 27.87 11.88
C PHE A 470 -3.20 26.92 11.29
N PHE A 471 -2.96 25.73 11.86
CA PHE A 471 -1.90 24.84 11.35
C PHE A 471 -2.11 24.47 9.87
N MET A 472 -3.36 24.28 9.46
CA MET A 472 -3.73 23.98 8.07
C MET A 472 -3.43 25.12 7.12
N LEU A 473 -3.25 26.35 7.60
CA LEU A 473 -2.93 27.55 6.81
C LEU A 473 -1.42 27.82 6.72
N HIS A 474 -0.59 27.02 7.39
CA HIS A 474 0.86 27.21 7.35
C HIS A 474 1.39 26.93 5.91
N PRO A 475 2.31 27.75 5.36
CA PRO A 475 2.75 27.63 3.96
C PRO A 475 3.32 26.26 3.57
N LEU A 476 3.91 25.53 4.52
CA LEU A 476 4.41 24.17 4.28
C LEU A 476 3.30 23.16 3.94
N LEU A 477 2.03 23.50 4.15
CA LEU A 477 0.87 22.66 3.82
C LEU A 477 0.20 23.07 2.51
N ASP A 478 0.70 24.07 1.76
CA ASP A 478 0.04 24.58 0.56
C ASP A 478 -0.05 23.55 -0.59
N ASP A 479 0.94 22.67 -0.68
CA ASP A 479 1.00 21.59 -1.67
C ASP A 479 0.64 20.21 -1.07
N ILE A 480 -0.06 20.19 0.08
CA ILE A 480 -0.46 18.95 0.77
C ILE A 480 -1.97 18.76 0.68
N ASP A 481 -2.40 17.59 0.20
CA ASP A 481 -3.82 17.22 0.10
C ASP A 481 -4.33 16.62 1.42
N TYR A 482 -3.49 15.82 2.08
CA TYR A 482 -3.79 15.12 3.33
C TYR A 482 -2.67 15.27 4.34
N TYR A 483 -3.00 15.50 5.60
CA TYR A 483 -2.03 15.48 6.69
C TYR A 483 -2.33 14.32 7.63
N TRP A 484 -1.28 13.80 8.27
CA TRP A 484 -1.39 12.90 9.41
C TRP A 484 -0.76 13.58 10.62
N ARG A 485 -1.57 13.96 11.60
CA ARG A 485 -1.08 14.53 12.86
C ARG A 485 -0.38 13.47 13.70
N VAL A 486 0.83 13.80 14.15
CA VAL A 486 1.62 12.96 15.06
C VAL A 486 2.10 13.82 16.22
N GLU A 487 1.90 13.35 17.45
CA GLU A 487 2.32 14.03 18.68
C GLU A 487 3.58 13.36 19.28
N PRO A 488 4.39 14.08 20.08
CA PRO A 488 5.46 13.46 20.87
C PRO A 488 4.94 12.43 21.88
N GLY A 489 5.66 11.31 22.06
CA GLY A 489 5.34 10.29 23.06
C GLY A 489 4.31 9.23 22.65
N VAL A 490 3.79 9.28 21.41
CA VAL A 490 2.88 8.26 20.89
C VAL A 490 3.59 6.96 20.52
N LYS A 491 2.81 5.87 20.45
CA LYS A 491 3.27 4.55 19.99
C LYS A 491 2.33 3.97 18.94
N PHE A 492 2.92 3.29 17.97
CA PHE A 492 2.21 2.48 16.97
C PHE A 492 2.46 1.00 17.26
N SER A 493 1.39 0.25 17.51
CA SER A 493 1.47 -1.12 18.02
C SER A 493 1.39 -2.21 16.97
N CYS A 494 0.95 -1.89 15.75
CA CYS A 494 0.78 -2.81 14.63
C CYS A 494 1.58 -2.34 13.40
N ASP A 495 2.02 -3.28 12.56
CA ASP A 495 2.53 -3.01 11.22
C ASP A 495 1.38 -2.49 10.32
N ILE A 496 1.66 -1.46 9.52
CA ILE A 496 0.73 -0.86 8.57
C ILE A 496 1.27 -1.17 7.17
N ASP A 497 0.66 -2.15 6.50
CA ASP A 497 1.08 -2.71 5.22
C ASP A 497 0.29 -2.17 4.01
N TYR A 498 -0.46 -1.09 4.21
CA TYR A 498 -1.13 -0.31 3.17
C TYR A 498 -0.82 1.18 3.34
N ASP A 499 -1.11 2.00 2.33
CA ASP A 499 -0.94 3.46 2.38
C ASP A 499 -2.23 4.15 2.87
N PRO A 500 -2.30 4.68 4.11
CA PRO A 500 -3.49 5.38 4.60
C PRO A 500 -3.80 6.65 3.82
N PHE A 501 -2.80 7.39 3.31
CA PHE A 501 -3.06 8.56 2.48
C PHE A 501 -3.70 8.16 1.16
N ARG A 502 -3.26 7.03 0.58
CA ARG A 502 -3.91 6.45 -0.60
C ARG A 502 -5.35 6.09 -0.33
N LEU A 503 -5.61 5.38 0.77
CA LEU A 503 -6.97 5.02 1.19
C LEU A 503 -7.87 6.24 1.27
N MET A 504 -7.35 7.32 1.88
CA MET A 504 -8.07 8.59 2.01
C MET A 504 -8.42 9.17 0.64
N GLN A 505 -7.48 9.17 -0.30
CA GLN A 505 -7.70 9.67 -1.65
C GLN A 505 -8.68 8.81 -2.46
N GLU A 506 -8.50 7.49 -2.48
CA GLU A 506 -9.30 6.56 -3.29
C GLU A 506 -10.77 6.50 -2.85
N ARG A 507 -11.01 6.60 -1.54
CA ARG A 507 -12.37 6.58 -0.97
C ARG A 507 -12.95 7.97 -0.76
N ASP A 508 -12.28 9.01 -1.25
CA ASP A 508 -12.63 10.42 -1.08
C ASP A 508 -12.89 10.83 0.38
N LEU A 509 -12.21 10.19 1.34
CA LEU A 509 -12.37 10.42 2.77
C LEU A 509 -11.84 11.81 3.15
N LYS A 510 -12.46 12.42 4.15
CA LYS A 510 -12.08 13.76 4.64
C LYS A 510 -11.47 13.72 6.04
N TYR A 511 -11.82 12.72 6.85
CA TYR A 511 -11.34 12.62 8.22
C TYR A 511 -11.22 11.17 8.66
N GLY A 512 -10.12 10.82 9.34
CA GLY A 512 -9.97 9.53 9.97
C GLY A 512 -9.26 9.58 11.31
N PHE A 513 -9.65 8.68 12.21
CA PHE A 513 -9.25 8.67 13.61
C PHE A 513 -9.01 7.24 14.11
N THR A 514 -8.39 7.09 15.29
CA THR A 514 -8.24 5.79 16.00
C THR A 514 -9.05 5.74 17.29
N ILE A 515 -9.00 6.79 18.13
CA ILE A 515 -9.67 6.84 19.44
C ILE A 515 -10.79 7.89 19.44
N ALA A 516 -11.93 7.58 20.05
CA ALA A 516 -13.01 8.52 20.34
C ALA A 516 -13.42 8.45 21.82
N LEU A 517 -13.57 9.60 22.47
CA LEU A 517 -13.81 9.69 23.92
C LEU A 517 -14.73 10.86 24.31
N LYS A 518 -15.17 10.89 25.57
CA LYS A 518 -15.97 11.99 26.13
C LYS A 518 -15.10 13.10 26.71
N GLU A 519 -15.37 14.34 26.33
CA GLU A 519 -14.73 15.52 26.91
C GLU A 519 -15.22 15.79 28.34
N TYR A 520 -14.41 16.50 29.11
CA TYR A 520 -14.79 17.07 30.40
C TYR A 520 -15.64 18.33 30.19
N PHE A 521 -16.92 18.27 30.57
CA PHE A 521 -17.87 19.37 30.39
C PHE A 521 -17.37 20.71 30.93
N GLU A 522 -16.64 20.70 32.05
CA GLU A 522 -16.06 21.87 32.71
C GLU A 522 -15.12 22.69 31.84
N THR A 523 -14.66 22.13 30.73
CA THR A 523 -13.67 22.73 29.83
C THR A 523 -14.31 23.39 28.62
N ILE A 524 -15.59 23.07 28.36
CA ILE A 524 -16.37 23.48 27.20
C ILE A 524 -17.84 23.82 27.55
N PRO A 525 -18.17 24.46 28.71
CA PRO A 525 -19.56 24.65 29.11
C PRO A 525 -20.42 25.43 28.10
N THR A 526 -19.84 26.36 27.33
CA THR A 526 -20.60 27.15 26.33
C THR A 526 -20.35 26.74 24.87
N LEU A 527 -19.41 25.82 24.60
CA LEU A 527 -19.03 25.45 23.22
C LEU A 527 -20.24 25.05 22.38
N TRP A 528 -21.14 24.22 22.92
CA TRP A 528 -22.31 23.75 22.18
C TRP A 528 -23.38 24.82 21.96
N GLU A 529 -23.53 25.74 22.91
CA GLU A 529 -24.44 26.88 22.76
C GLU A 529 -23.98 27.78 21.60
N VAL A 530 -22.70 28.17 21.61
CA VAL A 530 -22.08 28.97 20.54
C VAL A 530 -22.14 28.23 19.19
N THR A 531 -21.90 26.92 19.19
CA THR A 531 -22.02 26.08 17.98
C THR A 531 -23.44 26.11 17.42
N ARG A 532 -24.45 25.97 18.27
CA ARG A 532 -25.85 26.01 17.84
C ARG A 532 -26.22 27.37 17.25
N ASP A 533 -25.71 28.46 17.82
CA ASP A 533 -25.91 29.80 17.28
C ASP A 533 -25.26 29.93 15.89
N PHE A 534 -24.06 29.39 15.70
CA PHE A 534 -23.44 29.31 14.37
C PHE A 534 -24.31 28.53 13.38
N VAL A 535 -24.79 27.34 13.76
CA VAL A 535 -25.65 26.49 12.92
C VAL A 535 -26.93 27.20 12.51
N GLN A 536 -27.52 28.01 13.40
CA GLN A 536 -28.72 28.80 13.10
C GLN A 536 -28.44 29.94 12.12
N ASN A 537 -27.29 30.61 12.24
CA ASN A 537 -26.92 31.76 11.42
C ASN A 537 -26.24 31.38 10.09
N HIS A 538 -25.68 30.17 9.99
CA HIS A 538 -24.94 29.67 8.83
C HIS A 538 -25.38 28.27 8.35
N PRO A 539 -26.69 28.04 8.12
CA PRO A 539 -27.20 26.71 7.77
C PRO A 539 -26.65 26.19 6.44
N GLN A 540 -26.14 27.04 5.55
CA GLN A 540 -25.55 26.66 4.26
C GLN A 540 -24.29 25.80 4.38
N TYR A 541 -23.59 25.85 5.51
CA TYR A 541 -22.40 25.03 5.75
C TYR A 541 -22.70 23.70 6.45
N ILE A 542 -23.96 23.49 6.85
CA ILE A 542 -24.33 22.37 7.71
C ILE A 542 -24.96 21.27 6.86
N TYR A 543 -24.41 20.06 7.00
CA TYR A 543 -24.98 18.86 6.41
C TYR A 543 -26.36 18.59 7.04
N PRO A 544 -27.44 18.47 6.25
CA PRO A 544 -28.79 18.42 6.82
C PRO A 544 -29.00 17.20 7.73
N ARG A 545 -29.30 17.45 9.01
CA ARG A 545 -29.51 16.40 10.03
C ARG A 545 -30.62 15.40 9.70
N THR A 546 -31.54 15.75 8.82
CA THR A 546 -32.64 14.88 8.36
C THR A 546 -32.18 13.80 7.38
N ARG A 547 -30.96 13.87 6.86
CA ARG A 547 -30.42 12.87 5.95
C ARG A 547 -29.99 11.61 6.70
N LYS A 548 -30.24 10.46 6.08
CA LYS A 548 -29.93 9.14 6.68
C LYS A 548 -28.44 8.93 6.94
N ASP A 549 -27.58 9.60 6.18
CA ASP A 549 -26.12 9.55 6.26
C ASP A 549 -25.53 10.73 7.05
N SER A 550 -26.35 11.41 7.86
CA SER A 550 -25.90 12.41 8.85
C SER A 550 -25.05 11.76 9.95
N LEU A 551 -24.08 12.53 10.44
CA LEU A 551 -23.18 12.19 11.54
C LEU A 551 -23.57 12.84 12.88
N LEU A 552 -24.60 13.69 12.92
CA LEU A 552 -25.02 14.42 14.14
C LEU A 552 -25.25 13.49 15.34
N GLY A 553 -25.74 12.27 15.09
CA GLY A 553 -25.98 11.28 16.13
C GLY A 553 -24.73 10.90 16.93
N ILE A 554 -23.51 11.11 16.39
CA ILE A 554 -22.26 10.83 17.11
C ILE A 554 -22.12 11.76 18.31
N ILE A 555 -22.43 13.03 18.12
CA ILE A 555 -22.20 14.10 19.09
C ILE A 555 -23.47 14.50 19.87
N SER A 556 -24.64 13.98 19.50
CA SER A 556 -25.90 14.34 20.17
C SER A 556 -26.88 13.18 20.23
N ASP A 557 -27.51 13.03 21.39
CA ASP A 557 -28.53 11.99 21.67
C ASP A 557 -29.96 12.50 21.48
N ASP A 558 -30.15 13.80 21.31
CA ASP A 558 -31.45 14.48 21.28
C ASP A 558 -31.62 15.37 20.04
N ASN A 559 -31.06 14.91 18.91
CA ASN A 559 -31.16 15.54 17.60
C ASN A 559 -30.60 16.98 17.56
N GLY A 560 -29.54 17.22 18.32
CA GLY A 560 -28.78 18.47 18.34
C GLY A 560 -29.25 19.47 19.39
N TRP A 561 -30.04 19.07 20.40
CA TRP A 561 -30.39 19.96 21.50
C TRP A 561 -29.18 20.09 22.44
N SER A 562 -28.64 18.98 22.91
CA SER A 562 -27.45 18.94 23.75
C SER A 562 -26.28 18.22 23.08
N TYR A 563 -25.08 18.57 23.51
CA TYR A 563 -23.85 17.88 23.17
C TYR A 563 -23.62 16.74 24.17
N ASN A 564 -23.42 15.52 23.69
CA ASN A 564 -23.16 14.35 24.53
C ASN A 564 -21.68 14.20 24.93
N LEU A 565 -20.85 15.20 24.58
CA LEU A 565 -19.41 15.33 24.86
C LEU A 565 -18.50 14.41 24.03
N CYS A 566 -19.06 13.59 23.13
CA CYS A 566 -18.27 12.69 22.29
C CYS A 566 -17.45 13.43 21.24
N HIS A 567 -16.17 13.10 21.15
CA HIS A 567 -15.27 13.62 20.12
C HIS A 567 -14.24 12.56 19.70
N PHE A 568 -13.69 12.72 18.50
CA PHE A 568 -12.49 12.03 18.02
C PHE A 568 -11.25 12.67 18.64
N TRP A 569 -10.31 11.85 19.09
CA TRP A 569 -9.13 12.35 19.78
C TRP A 569 -8.05 12.77 18.79
N SER A 570 -7.90 14.08 18.61
CA SER A 570 -7.14 14.70 17.50
C SER A 570 -5.62 14.51 17.52
N ASN A 571 -5.03 13.94 18.58
CA ASN A 571 -3.60 13.60 18.58
C ASN A 571 -3.23 12.53 17.53
N PHE A 572 -4.23 11.75 17.09
CA PHE A 572 -4.22 11.01 15.85
C PHE A 572 -5.36 11.52 14.98
N GLU A 573 -5.02 12.09 13.83
CA GLU A 573 -5.97 12.35 12.77
C GLU A 573 -5.26 12.27 11.41
N ILE A 574 -5.91 11.64 10.45
CA ILE A 574 -5.55 11.72 9.03
C ILE A 574 -6.69 12.44 8.34
N ALA A 575 -6.46 13.64 7.83
CA ALA A 575 -7.55 14.47 7.33
C ALA A 575 -7.18 15.28 6.09
N SER A 576 -8.21 15.66 5.34
CA SER A 576 -8.10 16.46 4.13
C SER A 576 -7.80 17.91 4.49
N VAL A 577 -6.66 18.43 4.01
CA VAL A 577 -6.31 19.85 4.16
C VAL A 577 -7.37 20.72 3.50
N LYS A 578 -7.94 20.27 2.36
CA LYS A 578 -9.04 20.97 1.67
C LYS A 578 -10.29 21.13 2.53
N PHE A 579 -10.66 20.12 3.32
CA PHE A 579 -11.79 20.22 4.25
C PHE A 579 -11.50 21.23 5.36
N MET A 580 -10.32 21.15 5.98
CA MET A 580 -9.90 22.09 7.03
C MET A 580 -9.77 23.54 6.52
N ARG A 581 -9.47 23.73 5.22
CA ARG A 581 -9.43 25.03 4.54
C ARG A 581 -10.77 25.45 3.92
N SER A 582 -11.83 24.65 4.07
CA SER A 582 -13.13 24.95 3.47
C SER A 582 -13.74 26.22 4.08
N GLU A 583 -14.53 26.95 3.30
CA GLU A 583 -15.21 28.16 3.76
C GLU A 583 -16.08 27.89 4.99
N GLY A 584 -16.78 26.74 5.03
CA GLY A 584 -17.61 26.35 6.15
C GLY A 584 -16.82 26.11 7.44
N TYR A 585 -15.72 25.37 7.37
CA TYR A 585 -14.86 25.13 8.53
C TYR A 585 -14.22 26.44 9.04
N GLN A 586 -13.68 27.24 8.12
CA GLN A 586 -13.02 28.51 8.48
C GLN A 586 -14.00 29.52 9.06
N ALA A 587 -15.24 29.60 8.55
CA ALA A 587 -16.30 30.40 9.14
C ALA A 587 -16.68 29.92 10.55
N TYR A 588 -16.75 28.60 10.77
CA TYR A 588 -17.04 28.02 12.07
C TYR A 588 -15.93 28.32 13.09
N PHE A 589 -14.67 28.06 12.73
CA PHE A 589 -13.53 28.39 13.58
C PHE A 589 -13.52 29.88 13.95
N LYS A 590 -13.70 30.77 12.96
CA LYS A 590 -13.75 32.22 13.21
C LYS A 590 -14.86 32.59 14.21
N TYR A 591 -16.06 32.00 14.07
CA TYR A 591 -17.18 32.23 14.98
C TYR A 591 -16.85 31.79 16.42
N LEU A 592 -16.17 30.65 16.57
CA LEU A 592 -15.68 30.19 17.88
C LEU A 592 -14.58 31.08 18.45
N ASP A 593 -13.64 31.54 17.60
CA ASP A 593 -12.52 32.37 18.01
C ASP A 593 -13.00 33.74 18.52
N GLU A 594 -14.00 34.34 17.85
CA GLU A 594 -14.66 35.58 18.26
C GLU A 594 -15.46 35.43 19.58
N ALA A 595 -15.97 34.23 19.86
CA ALA A 595 -16.65 33.94 21.14
C ALA A 595 -15.67 33.82 22.33
N GLY A 596 -14.37 33.62 22.07
CA GLY A 596 -13.31 33.65 23.06
C GLY A 596 -13.18 32.44 23.98
N GLY A 597 -13.96 31.37 23.75
CA GLY A 597 -13.96 30.17 24.59
C GLY A 597 -12.63 29.41 24.65
N PHE A 598 -11.74 29.58 23.67
CA PHE A 598 -10.36 29.08 23.75
C PHE A 598 -9.58 29.69 24.94
N PHE A 599 -9.88 30.93 25.32
CA PHE A 599 -9.17 31.67 26.37
C PHE A 599 -9.96 31.80 27.67
N TYR A 600 -11.26 32.04 27.58
CA TYR A 600 -12.14 32.17 28.75
C TYR A 600 -12.57 30.82 29.33
N GLU A 601 -12.56 29.76 28.51
CA GLU A 601 -12.73 28.38 28.95
C GLU A 601 -11.43 27.60 28.67
N ARG A 602 -11.55 26.37 28.14
CA ARG A 602 -10.40 25.56 27.71
C ARG A 602 -10.81 24.68 26.52
N TRP A 603 -11.42 25.28 25.50
CA TRP A 603 -11.86 24.57 24.30
C TRP A 603 -10.68 23.87 23.62
N GLY A 604 -10.73 22.54 23.61
CA GLY A 604 -9.76 21.72 22.90
C GLY A 604 -10.05 21.70 21.40
N ASP A 605 -9.02 21.51 20.59
CA ASP A 605 -9.15 21.27 19.15
C ASP A 605 -9.91 19.98 18.85
N ALA A 606 -9.77 18.94 19.68
CA ALA A 606 -10.44 17.66 19.49
C ALA A 606 -11.98 17.75 19.44
N PRO A 607 -12.68 18.37 20.42
CA PRO A 607 -14.12 18.60 20.30
C PRO A 607 -14.48 19.59 19.18
N VAL A 608 -13.65 20.60 18.89
CA VAL A 608 -13.91 21.55 17.79
C VAL A 608 -13.91 20.84 16.43
N HIS A 609 -12.87 20.06 16.13
CA HIS A 609 -12.76 19.26 14.90
C HIS A 609 -13.92 18.27 14.79
N SER A 610 -14.23 17.57 15.88
CA SER A 610 -15.26 16.53 15.90
C SER A 610 -16.67 17.09 15.67
N ILE A 611 -16.98 18.24 16.24
CA ILE A 611 -18.24 18.93 16.00
C ILE A 611 -18.32 19.37 14.53
N ALA A 612 -17.26 19.95 13.96
CA ALA A 612 -17.23 20.32 12.56
C ALA A 612 -17.43 19.11 11.63
N VAL A 613 -16.73 18.00 11.89
CA VAL A 613 -16.88 16.73 11.17
C VAL A 613 -18.34 16.24 11.24
N ALA A 614 -18.94 16.20 12.42
CA ALA A 614 -20.29 15.69 12.60
C ALA A 614 -21.38 16.60 11.99
N LEU A 615 -21.11 17.90 11.90
CA LEU A 615 -22.04 18.89 11.34
C LEU A 615 -21.89 19.10 9.83
N MET A 616 -20.70 18.91 9.25
CA MET A 616 -20.40 19.30 7.87
C MET A 616 -20.18 18.12 6.92
N LEU A 617 -19.88 16.92 7.44
CA LEU A 617 -19.57 15.73 6.64
C LEU A 617 -20.67 14.66 6.71
N LYS A 618 -20.66 13.75 5.73
CA LYS A 618 -21.54 12.56 5.69
C LYS A 618 -20.77 11.31 6.10
N ARG A 619 -21.50 10.22 6.39
CA ARG A 619 -20.91 8.92 6.79
C ARG A 619 -19.79 8.42 5.86
N SER A 620 -19.94 8.58 4.54
CA SER A 620 -18.91 8.10 3.60
C SER A 620 -17.59 8.88 3.65
N ASP A 621 -17.56 10.03 4.31
CA ASP A 621 -16.40 10.92 4.37
C ASP A 621 -15.49 10.61 5.57
N VAL A 622 -15.94 9.78 6.52
CA VAL A 622 -15.25 9.53 7.79
C VAL A 622 -14.86 8.07 7.94
N HIS A 623 -13.61 7.83 8.33
CA HIS A 623 -13.05 6.50 8.51
C HIS A 623 -12.53 6.29 9.94
N TRP A 624 -12.80 5.11 10.50
CA TRP A 624 -12.15 4.68 11.72
C TRP A 624 -11.01 3.74 11.34
N PHE A 625 -9.77 4.14 11.63
CA PHE A 625 -8.57 3.33 11.38
C PHE A 625 -8.44 2.24 12.43
N TYR A 626 -9.39 1.32 12.39
CA TYR A 626 -9.51 0.20 13.32
C TYR A 626 -8.28 -0.72 13.32
N ASP A 627 -7.56 -0.77 12.21
CA ASP A 627 -6.40 -1.62 12.01
C ASP A 627 -5.07 -0.95 12.41
N ILE A 628 -5.07 0.34 12.76
CA ILE A 628 -3.88 1.08 13.18
C ILE A 628 -3.81 1.13 14.71
N GLY A 629 -3.16 0.13 15.31
CA GLY A 629 -2.90 0.13 16.75
C GLY A 629 -2.12 1.37 17.20
N TYR A 630 -2.69 2.13 18.14
CA TYR A 630 -2.22 3.46 18.53
C TYR A 630 -2.34 3.70 20.03
N LYS A 631 -1.35 4.34 20.63
CA LYS A 631 -1.36 4.70 22.04
C LYS A 631 -0.82 6.11 22.27
N HIS A 632 -1.52 6.86 23.11
CA HIS A 632 -1.06 8.13 23.66
C HIS A 632 -1.43 8.18 25.16
N ASP A 633 -0.45 8.47 26.00
CA ASP A 633 -0.56 8.39 27.47
C ASP A 633 -1.21 7.08 27.97
N PHE A 634 -2.40 7.19 28.58
CA PHE A 634 -3.14 6.09 29.20
C PHE A 634 -4.13 5.42 28.24
N PHE A 635 -4.44 6.04 27.11
CA PHE A 635 -5.42 5.53 26.16
C PHE A 635 -4.73 4.78 25.02
N GLU A 636 -5.20 3.56 24.78
CA GLU A 636 -4.67 2.65 23.77
C GLU A 636 -5.82 2.15 22.93
N HIS A 637 -5.74 2.31 21.62
CA HIS A 637 -6.55 1.58 20.66
C HIS A 637 -5.74 0.37 20.20
N CYS A 638 -6.26 -0.82 20.50
CA CYS A 638 -5.70 -2.08 20.04
C CYS A 638 -6.78 -2.85 19.28
N PRO A 639 -6.52 -3.30 18.04
CA PRO A 639 -7.43 -4.18 17.33
C PRO A 639 -7.72 -5.45 18.15
N THR A 640 -8.92 -6.02 18.02
CA THR A 640 -9.40 -7.14 18.86
C THR A 640 -9.60 -8.47 18.14
N GLU A 641 -9.53 -8.53 16.81
CA GLU A 641 -9.67 -9.80 16.08
C GLU A 641 -8.34 -10.55 16.04
N ASP A 642 -8.31 -11.76 16.61
CA ASP A 642 -7.13 -12.64 16.71
C ASP A 642 -6.32 -12.79 15.41
N LYS A 643 -7.03 -12.91 14.28
CA LYS A 643 -6.40 -13.09 12.96
C LYS A 643 -5.61 -11.85 12.55
N TRP A 644 -6.13 -10.67 12.88
CA TRP A 644 -5.51 -9.40 12.54
C TRP A 644 -4.27 -9.12 13.40
N LEU A 645 -4.34 -9.44 14.69
CA LEU A 645 -3.21 -9.30 15.62
C LEU A 645 -1.97 -10.03 15.11
N LEU A 646 -2.14 -11.23 14.57
CA LEU A 646 -1.06 -12.03 14.00
C LEU A 646 -0.55 -11.45 12.67
N GLN A 647 -1.47 -11.11 11.76
CA GLN A 647 -1.12 -10.60 10.43
C GLN A 647 -0.35 -9.28 10.51
N SER A 648 -0.87 -8.32 11.28
CA SER A 648 -0.26 -7.00 11.47
C SER A 648 0.77 -6.95 12.59
N LYS A 649 1.18 -8.12 13.13
CA LYS A 649 2.23 -8.25 14.14
C LYS A 649 2.03 -7.27 15.30
N CYS A 650 0.77 -7.11 15.73
CA CYS A 650 0.40 -6.20 16.79
C CYS A 650 1.02 -6.67 18.12
N TYR A 651 1.66 -5.77 18.86
CA TYR A 651 2.22 -6.10 20.19
C TYR A 651 1.38 -5.62 21.38
N CYS A 652 0.33 -4.82 21.13
CA CYS A 652 -0.58 -4.35 22.18
C CYS A 652 -1.44 -5.49 22.73
N ASP A 653 -1.98 -5.29 23.92
CA ASP A 653 -2.94 -6.20 24.55
C ASP A 653 -4.37 -5.79 24.11
N PRO A 654 -5.12 -6.64 23.40
CA PRO A 654 -6.49 -6.34 22.99
C PRO A 654 -7.41 -5.98 24.17
N GLU A 655 -7.15 -6.56 25.35
CA GLU A 655 -7.94 -6.32 26.56
C GLU A 655 -7.71 -4.91 27.13
N THR A 656 -6.64 -4.22 26.72
CA THR A 656 -6.37 -2.83 27.14
C THR A 656 -6.96 -1.80 26.20
N THR A 657 -7.69 -2.21 25.15
CA THR A 657 -8.29 -1.27 24.20
C THR A 657 -9.31 -0.35 24.89
N PHE A 658 -9.18 0.96 24.62
CA PHE A 658 -10.09 1.96 25.14
C PHE A 658 -11.45 1.91 24.43
N ASP A 659 -11.55 1.31 23.24
CA ASP A 659 -12.76 1.36 22.40
C ASP A 659 -14.03 0.89 23.09
N ILE A 660 -13.93 -0.08 24.00
CA ILE A 660 -15.06 -0.66 24.74
C ILE A 660 -15.22 -0.08 26.16
N ASN A 661 -14.36 0.87 26.55
CA ASN A 661 -14.43 1.53 27.84
C ASN A 661 -15.73 2.37 27.96
N PRO A 662 -16.34 2.50 29.14
CA PRO A 662 -17.53 3.36 29.32
C PRO A 662 -17.32 4.85 28.93
N GLY A 663 -16.08 5.34 28.95
CA GLY A 663 -15.71 6.69 28.49
C GLY A 663 -15.50 6.82 26.98
N SER A 664 -15.52 5.70 26.25
CA SER A 664 -15.35 5.66 24.79
C SER A 664 -16.62 6.05 24.06
N CYS A 665 -16.41 6.72 22.92
CA CYS A 665 -17.45 7.05 21.96
C CYS A 665 -17.39 6.19 20.70
N THR A 666 -16.46 5.24 20.61
CA THR A 666 -16.37 4.27 19.51
C THR A 666 -17.65 3.43 19.33
N PRO A 667 -18.32 2.92 20.40
CA PRO A 667 -19.56 2.16 20.22
C PRO A 667 -20.68 3.01 19.61
N ARG A 668 -20.74 4.29 20.00
CA ARG A 668 -21.69 5.26 19.44
C ARG A 668 -21.39 5.57 17.97
N PHE A 669 -20.11 5.72 17.62
CA PHE A 669 -19.68 5.86 16.23
C PHE A 669 -20.16 4.66 15.39
N LEU A 670 -19.92 3.42 15.85
CA LEU A 670 -20.35 2.20 15.16
C LEU A 670 -21.88 2.11 15.00
N GLU A 671 -22.63 2.49 16.05
CA GLU A 671 -24.10 2.56 16.02
C GLU A 671 -24.58 3.52 14.92
N VAL A 672 -24.04 4.75 14.90
CA VAL A 672 -24.41 5.77 13.91
C VAL A 672 -24.00 5.33 12.51
N MET A 673 -22.84 4.71 12.35
CA MET A 673 -22.35 4.22 11.06
C MET A 673 -23.13 3.00 10.55
N ASN A 674 -23.87 2.31 11.43
CA ASN A 674 -24.52 1.02 11.17
C ASN A 674 -23.52 -0.01 10.60
N LYS A 675 -22.35 -0.10 11.25
CA LYS A 675 -21.22 -0.95 10.85
C LYS A 675 -20.62 -1.64 12.07
N THR A 676 -19.93 -2.75 11.84
CA THR A 676 -19.10 -3.45 12.83
C THR A 676 -17.64 -3.01 12.69
N ALA A 677 -16.79 -3.28 13.69
CA ALA A 677 -15.35 -3.01 13.62
C ALA A 677 -14.69 -3.62 12.37
N THR A 678 -15.02 -4.87 12.04
CA THR A 678 -14.56 -5.57 10.83
C THR A 678 -14.94 -4.90 9.50
N SER A 679 -15.90 -3.97 9.49
CA SER A 679 -16.25 -3.17 8.30
C SER A 679 -15.21 -2.10 7.97
N PHE A 680 -14.28 -1.83 8.90
CA PHE A 680 -13.25 -0.80 8.79
C PHE A 680 -11.84 -1.36 8.57
N ILE A 681 -11.67 -2.69 8.63
CA ILE A 681 -10.40 -3.36 8.25
C ILE A 681 -10.13 -3.10 6.76
N VAL A 682 -8.96 -2.56 6.44
CA VAL A 682 -8.59 -2.16 5.07
C VAL A 682 -8.06 -3.34 4.27
N THR A 683 -7.07 -4.07 4.80
CA THR A 683 -6.54 -5.29 4.18
C THR A 683 -7.13 -6.51 4.86
N ARG A 684 -7.81 -7.37 4.10
CA ARG A 684 -8.34 -8.63 4.64
C ARG A 684 -7.36 -9.76 4.29
N PRO A 685 -7.02 -10.66 5.24
CA PRO A 685 -6.33 -11.89 4.89
C PRO A 685 -7.22 -12.70 3.94
N ASP A 686 -6.59 -13.34 2.94
CA ASP A 686 -7.31 -14.21 2.04
C ASP A 686 -7.91 -15.38 2.82
N LYS A 687 -9.06 -15.88 2.34
CA LYS A 687 -9.77 -16.99 3.01
C LYS A 687 -8.99 -18.31 2.98
N ASP A 688 -7.93 -18.39 2.18
CA ASP A 688 -7.16 -19.60 1.93
C ASP A 688 -5.82 -19.63 2.69
N ASP A 689 -5.50 -18.62 3.51
CA ASP A 689 -4.33 -18.58 4.43
C ASP A 689 -4.50 -19.47 5.69
N TYR A 690 -5.23 -20.59 5.61
CA TYR A 690 -5.46 -21.55 6.71
C TYR A 690 -4.83 -22.93 6.50
#